data_AF-A0A7J8RGR1-F1
#
_entry.id   AF-A0A7J8RGR1-F1
#
_cell.length_a   1.000
_cell.length_b   1.000
_cell.length_c   1.000
_cell.angle_alpha   90.00
_cell.angle_beta   90.00
_cell.angle_gamma   90.00
#
_symmetry.space_group_name_H-M   'P 1'
#
loop_
_entity.id
_entity.type
_entity.pdbx_description
1 polymer ?
#
loop_
_entity_poly.entity_id
_entity_poly.type
_entity_poly.pdbx_seq_one_letter_code
_entity_poly.pdbx_strand_id
1 'polypeptide(L)'
;MMELGPFRVEKDGKTLHRNEYAWNKGFVDKANDAAGNMYASMLPYAIPPQLRLTLYTKLVNRIGDTDGALPLLCSKYAINKLGMRIKTAWYPWYIHGEVGGYAVGYQNLTFVTVRGAGHSVPSYQQAWALVLFSSFLNGKLPPSARRSLHKLLSPEATMKVTIKYLLLVLSCYFTTFLISCKGNQIGNLNRLIESRKSPHPESWALLNDQEDSHNSPVYVGSQKGMMQSDKINALPRQPEGVDFDQYAGYVTVDPIADRALFYYFVESPQNSSDKPLVLWLNGGPGCSSLGYGAMLELGPFRVNKDGKTLYRNEYAWNKVANVIFLESPAGVGFSYSNDSSDYTKVGDKRTTKDSYVFLINWLERFPQYKRRDFFITGESYAGHYVPQLAYYILSRNKNTNQTVINLKGIAIGNAWIDDAICMKGMFDYLWTHALNSDETNEGINKYCNFVSEDSVSKKGDGDDNTIQCGKYLCQGFREMGFIDLYDIYAPQCNLSAIKPGSNGNIMNFDPCSGFHVKSYLNLAKVQAAFHAKATKWSGCSSVGWTDSPMSVLPEIRNLSREIRVWIYSGDTDGRVPVTSSRYAIKTLELPVETAWRPWYSNSEVGGYVVGYKGVVFTTVRGAGHTVPSYQPERALTMITSFLHGKLPPDVSPF
;
A
#
# COMPACT_ATOMS: atom_id res chain seq x y z
N MET A 1 -36.08 -1.89 -22.72
CA MET A 1 -36.20 -0.57 -23.37
C MET A 1 -34.85 0.10 -23.28
N MET A 2 -34.09 0.06 -24.38
CA MET A 2 -32.89 0.88 -24.58
C MET A 2 -33.32 2.02 -25.51
N GLU A 3 -33.23 3.26 -25.03
CA GLU A 3 -33.24 4.42 -25.92
C GLU A 3 -31.80 4.73 -26.32
N LEU A 4 -31.55 4.68 -27.62
CA LEU A 4 -30.35 5.18 -28.26
C LEU A 4 -30.48 6.71 -28.40
N GLY A 5 -29.51 7.46 -27.87
CA GLY A 5 -29.39 8.91 -28.03
C GLY A 5 -27.97 9.32 -28.46
N PRO A 6 -27.79 10.50 -29.10
CA PRO A 6 -27.18 10.56 -30.43
C PRO A 6 -25.70 10.99 -30.48
N PHE A 7 -25.07 10.66 -31.60
CA PHE A 7 -23.80 11.17 -32.08
C PHE A 7 -23.71 12.70 -31.98
N ARG A 8 -22.58 13.21 -31.46
CA ARG A 8 -22.16 14.61 -31.61
C ARG A 8 -21.12 14.72 -32.72
N VAL A 9 -21.50 15.39 -33.80
CA VAL A 9 -20.59 15.95 -34.79
C VAL A 9 -20.27 17.37 -34.33
N GLU A 10 -19.00 17.71 -34.16
CA GLU A 10 -18.56 19.09 -34.12
C GLU A 10 -17.60 19.40 -35.27
N LYS A 11 -17.89 20.55 -35.89
CA LYS A 11 -17.16 21.23 -36.94
C LYS A 11 -15.82 21.73 -36.40
N ASP A 12 -14.72 21.28 -36.97
CA ASP A 12 -13.76 22.16 -37.62
C ASP A 12 -12.64 21.31 -38.26
N GLY A 13 -12.65 21.27 -39.59
CA GLY A 13 -11.63 20.59 -40.35
C GLY A 13 -10.29 21.30 -40.25
N LYS A 14 -9.32 20.66 -39.58
CA LYS A 14 -7.86 20.76 -39.86
C LYS A 14 -7.08 19.69 -39.09
N THR A 15 -6.63 18.69 -39.86
CA THR A 15 -5.41 17.88 -39.73
C THR A 15 -5.07 17.24 -38.36
N LEU A 16 -5.42 15.96 -38.18
CA LEU A 16 -4.82 15.07 -37.18
C LEU A 16 -3.67 14.26 -37.81
N HIS A 17 -2.49 14.33 -37.20
CA HIS A 17 -1.38 13.43 -37.51
C HIS A 17 -1.79 11.98 -37.16
N ARG A 18 -1.61 11.11 -38.15
CA ARG A 18 -1.94 9.69 -38.16
C ARG A 18 -1.08 8.93 -37.14
N ASN A 19 -1.69 8.40 -36.08
CA ASN A 19 -1.12 7.29 -35.32
C ASN A 19 -1.43 5.99 -36.08
N GLU A 20 -0.40 5.29 -36.52
CA GLU A 20 -0.49 3.98 -37.17
C GLU A 20 -0.82 2.87 -36.16
N TYR A 21 -2.08 2.79 -35.71
CA TYR A 21 -2.70 1.55 -35.22
C TYR A 21 -4.23 1.63 -35.39
N ALA A 22 -4.68 1.92 -36.62
CA ALA A 22 -6.09 1.83 -36.97
C ALA A 22 -6.39 0.39 -37.43
N TRP A 23 -7.02 -0.41 -36.56
CA TRP A 23 -7.62 -1.68 -36.99
C TRP A 23 -8.92 -1.41 -37.75
N ASN A 24 -9.15 -2.19 -38.81
CA ASN A 24 -10.35 -2.14 -39.64
C ASN A 24 -11.61 -2.33 -38.79
N LYS A 25 -12.59 -1.44 -38.96
CA LYS A 25 -13.89 -1.43 -38.27
C LYS A 25 -14.59 -2.80 -38.26
N GLY A 26 -14.46 -3.56 -39.34
CA GLY A 26 -15.03 -4.91 -39.47
C GLY A 26 -14.39 -6.01 -38.60
N PHE A 27 -13.24 -5.79 -37.96
CA PHE A 27 -12.65 -6.75 -37.01
C PHE A 27 -13.19 -6.57 -35.59
N VAL A 28 -13.43 -5.31 -35.18
CA VAL A 28 -14.04 -4.98 -33.88
C VAL A 28 -15.50 -5.44 -33.85
N ASP A 29 -16.23 -5.24 -34.94
CA ASP A 29 -17.63 -5.68 -35.06
C ASP A 29 -17.74 -7.22 -35.03
N LYS A 30 -16.82 -7.95 -35.67
CA LYS A 30 -16.79 -9.42 -35.61
C LYS A 30 -16.36 -9.98 -34.24
N ALA A 31 -15.49 -9.28 -33.51
CA ALA A 31 -15.10 -9.66 -32.16
C ALA A 31 -16.26 -9.43 -31.16
N ASN A 32 -17.03 -8.37 -31.37
CA ASN A 32 -18.23 -8.08 -30.58
C ASN A 32 -19.39 -9.03 -30.92
N ASP A 33 -19.60 -9.39 -32.19
CA ASP A 33 -20.62 -10.39 -32.58
C ASP A 33 -20.27 -11.80 -32.10
N ALA A 34 -18.99 -12.18 -32.10
CA ALA A 34 -18.54 -13.47 -31.55
C ALA A 34 -18.61 -13.51 -30.02
N ALA A 35 -18.46 -12.37 -29.34
CA ALA A 35 -18.65 -12.26 -27.90
C ALA A 35 -20.15 -12.22 -27.53
N GLY A 36 -20.99 -11.54 -28.31
CA GLY A 36 -22.43 -11.42 -28.09
C GLY A 36 -23.20 -12.75 -28.32
N ASN A 37 -22.76 -13.59 -29.25
CA ASN A 37 -23.45 -14.85 -29.56
C ASN A 37 -23.12 -16.03 -28.61
N MET A 38 -22.25 -15.85 -27.61
CA MET A 38 -22.05 -16.85 -26.55
C MET A 38 -22.93 -16.63 -25.31
N TYR A 39 -23.74 -15.56 -25.26
CA TYR A 39 -24.48 -15.14 -24.07
C TYR A 39 -26.01 -15.35 -24.11
N ALA A 40 -26.50 -16.33 -24.87
CA ALA A 40 -27.94 -16.62 -24.96
C ALA A 40 -28.36 -18.05 -24.54
N SER A 41 -27.53 -18.83 -23.83
CA SER A 41 -27.90 -20.20 -23.47
C SER A 41 -27.65 -20.56 -21.99
N MET A 42 -28.35 -19.90 -21.06
CA MET A 42 -28.66 -20.47 -19.74
C MET A 42 -29.99 -19.93 -19.19
N LEU A 43 -31.10 -20.55 -19.59
CA LEU A 43 -32.24 -20.86 -18.70
C LEU A 43 -32.72 -22.29 -19.06
N PRO A 44 -33.17 -23.08 -18.08
CA PRO A 44 -33.20 -24.54 -18.16
C PRO A 44 -34.47 -25.00 -18.90
N TYR A 45 -34.34 -25.94 -19.85
CA TYR A 45 -35.28 -27.01 -20.22
C TYR A 45 -34.95 -27.50 -21.64
N ALA A 46 -35.01 -28.82 -21.82
CA ALA A 46 -34.80 -29.61 -23.05
C ALA A 46 -33.35 -29.78 -23.54
N ILE A 47 -32.77 -30.93 -23.22
CA ILE A 47 -31.65 -31.53 -23.98
C ILE A 47 -32.28 -32.40 -25.07
N PRO A 48 -32.17 -32.08 -26.38
CA PRO A 48 -32.54 -33.02 -27.43
C PRO A 48 -31.45 -34.11 -27.58
N PRO A 49 -31.81 -35.39 -27.72
CA PRO A 49 -30.83 -36.50 -27.78
C PRO A 49 -30.02 -36.61 -29.08
N GLN A 50 -29.86 -35.53 -29.85
CA GLN A 50 -29.25 -35.57 -31.20
C GLN A 50 -27.95 -34.77 -31.36
N LEU A 51 -27.42 -34.16 -30.29
CA LEU A 51 -26.06 -33.64 -30.26
C LEU A 51 -25.06 -34.73 -29.86
N ARG A 52 -24.89 -35.73 -30.73
CA ARG A 52 -23.64 -36.52 -30.79
C ARG A 52 -22.56 -35.62 -31.41
N LEU A 53 -22.02 -34.69 -30.62
CA LEU A 53 -20.79 -33.99 -30.97
C LEU A 53 -19.61 -34.76 -30.38
N THR A 54 -19.12 -35.74 -31.13
CA THR A 54 -17.79 -36.32 -30.94
C THR A 54 -16.76 -35.30 -31.43
N LEU A 55 -16.51 -34.24 -30.66
CA LEU A 55 -15.46 -33.26 -30.95
C LEU A 55 -14.75 -32.88 -29.65
N TYR A 56 -13.42 -32.92 -29.71
CA TYR A 56 -12.46 -32.57 -28.67
C TYR A 56 -12.53 -31.06 -28.31
N THR A 57 -13.64 -30.57 -27.75
CA THR A 57 -13.77 -29.16 -27.35
C THR A 57 -13.10 -28.92 -26.01
N LYS A 58 -11.95 -28.22 -26.03
CA LYS A 58 -11.39 -27.57 -24.84
C LYS A 58 -12.25 -26.34 -24.52
N LEU A 59 -12.84 -26.27 -23.32
CA LEU A 59 -13.56 -25.09 -22.86
C LEU A 59 -12.57 -24.11 -22.21
N VAL A 60 -12.70 -22.80 -22.49
CA VAL A 60 -11.96 -21.75 -21.78
C VAL A 60 -12.94 -20.79 -21.13
N ASN A 61 -12.99 -20.78 -19.80
CA ASN A 61 -13.73 -19.75 -19.05
C ASN A 61 -12.78 -18.57 -18.79
N ARG A 62 -13.16 -17.37 -19.26
CA ARG A 62 -12.41 -16.12 -19.14
C ARG A 62 -13.20 -15.18 -18.24
N ILE A 63 -12.63 -14.81 -17.11
CA ILE A 63 -13.25 -13.89 -16.16
C ILE A 63 -12.29 -12.76 -15.84
N GLY A 64 -12.83 -11.54 -15.75
CA GLY A 64 -12.11 -10.42 -15.19
C GLY A 64 -12.04 -10.56 -13.67
N ASP A 65 -10.87 -10.36 -13.07
CA ASP A 65 -10.72 -10.48 -11.61
C ASP A 65 -11.36 -9.32 -10.82
N THR A 66 -11.78 -8.25 -11.50
CA THR A 66 -12.59 -7.15 -10.93
C THR A 66 -14.05 -7.19 -11.38
N ASP A 67 -14.51 -8.29 -12.00
CA ASP A 67 -15.90 -8.45 -12.44
C ASP A 67 -16.85 -8.51 -11.23
N GLY A 68 -17.57 -7.42 -10.97
CA GLY A 68 -18.60 -7.36 -9.94
C GLY A 68 -19.94 -7.99 -10.35
N ALA A 69 -20.20 -8.19 -11.64
CA ALA A 69 -21.45 -8.78 -12.13
C ALA A 69 -21.41 -10.32 -12.08
N LEU A 70 -20.28 -10.91 -12.47
CA LEU A 70 -19.97 -12.32 -12.27
C LEU A 70 -18.64 -12.44 -11.51
N PRO A 71 -18.65 -12.38 -10.17
CA PRO A 71 -17.43 -12.47 -9.38
C PRO A 71 -16.65 -13.76 -9.61
N LEU A 72 -15.32 -13.65 -9.55
CA LEU A 72 -14.37 -14.76 -9.65
C LEU A 72 -14.81 -16.00 -8.88
N LEU A 73 -15.17 -15.80 -7.60
CA LEU A 73 -15.51 -16.89 -6.69
C LEU A 73 -16.74 -17.66 -7.14
N CYS A 74 -17.73 -17.00 -7.75
CA CYS A 74 -18.91 -17.67 -8.31
C CYS A 74 -18.50 -18.67 -9.39
N SER A 75 -17.61 -18.27 -10.30
CA SER A 75 -17.07 -19.16 -11.34
C SER A 75 -16.24 -20.29 -10.76
N LYS A 76 -15.37 -20.02 -9.76
CA LYS A 76 -14.58 -21.05 -9.08
C LYS A 76 -15.47 -22.11 -8.43
N TYR A 77 -16.50 -21.70 -7.66
CA TYR A 77 -17.42 -22.64 -7.03
C TYR A 77 -18.18 -23.50 -8.04
N ALA A 78 -18.62 -22.91 -9.17
CA ALA A 78 -19.28 -23.66 -10.22
C ALA A 78 -18.34 -24.71 -10.86
N ILE A 79 -17.08 -24.36 -11.11
CA ILE A 79 -16.08 -25.28 -11.68
C ILE A 79 -15.73 -26.40 -10.68
N ASN A 80 -15.54 -26.08 -9.40
CA ASN A 80 -15.22 -27.06 -8.38
C ASN A 80 -16.33 -28.11 -8.23
N LYS A 81 -17.60 -27.73 -8.43
CA LYS A 81 -18.75 -28.65 -8.44
C LYS A 81 -18.70 -29.69 -9.57
N LEU A 82 -17.94 -29.45 -10.63
CA LEU A 82 -17.75 -30.42 -11.72
C LEU A 82 -16.85 -31.59 -11.32
N GLY A 83 -16.13 -31.52 -10.19
CA GLY A 83 -15.27 -32.61 -9.70
C GLY A 83 -14.10 -32.96 -10.64
N MET A 84 -13.70 -32.02 -11.51
CA MET A 84 -12.67 -32.27 -12.52
C MET A 84 -11.27 -32.30 -11.89
N ARG A 85 -10.46 -33.28 -12.27
CA ARG A 85 -9.06 -33.36 -11.83
C ARG A 85 -8.20 -32.26 -12.48
N ILE A 86 -7.41 -31.58 -11.66
CA ILE A 86 -6.39 -30.62 -12.11
C ILE A 86 -5.29 -31.37 -12.87
N LYS A 87 -4.99 -30.91 -14.08
CA LYS A 87 -3.91 -31.40 -14.95
C LYS A 87 -2.70 -30.45 -14.97
N THR A 88 -2.95 -29.16 -14.84
CA THR A 88 -1.92 -28.12 -14.74
C THR A 88 -2.26 -27.25 -13.55
N ALA A 89 -1.39 -27.26 -12.54
CA ALA A 89 -1.54 -26.49 -11.31
C ALA A 89 -1.67 -24.99 -11.61
N TRP A 90 -2.23 -24.24 -10.66
CA TRP A 90 -2.41 -22.80 -10.74
C TRP A 90 -1.08 -22.07 -11.03
N TYR A 91 -1.07 -21.14 -11.98
CA TYR A 91 0.12 -20.35 -12.29
C TYR A 91 -0.22 -18.97 -12.86
N PRO A 92 0.64 -17.95 -12.62
CA PRO A 92 0.53 -16.66 -13.29
C PRO A 92 0.97 -16.78 -14.77
N TRP A 93 0.22 -16.17 -15.68
CA TRP A 93 0.60 -16.09 -17.09
C TRP A 93 1.03 -14.68 -17.48
N TYR A 94 1.93 -14.59 -18.48
CA TYR A 94 2.71 -13.38 -18.73
C TYR A 94 2.59 -12.83 -20.15
N ILE A 95 2.62 -11.50 -20.26
CA ILE A 95 2.79 -10.75 -21.51
C ILE A 95 3.84 -9.66 -21.27
N HIS A 96 4.85 -9.58 -22.12
CA HIS A 96 5.95 -8.60 -22.01
C HIS A 96 6.62 -8.54 -20.63
N GLY A 97 6.62 -9.66 -19.90
CA GLY A 97 7.20 -9.76 -18.56
C GLY A 97 6.29 -9.30 -17.41
N GLU A 98 5.07 -8.87 -17.70
CA GLU A 98 4.01 -8.54 -16.73
C GLU A 98 3.00 -9.68 -16.59
N VAL A 99 2.40 -9.81 -15.40
CA VAL A 99 1.34 -10.78 -15.13
C VAL A 99 0.04 -10.32 -15.78
N GLY A 100 -0.45 -11.04 -16.78
CA GLY A 100 -1.75 -10.74 -17.41
C GLY A 100 -2.94 -11.35 -16.65
N GLY A 101 -2.68 -12.30 -15.75
CA GLY A 101 -3.66 -12.97 -14.90
C GLY A 101 -3.17 -14.34 -14.48
N TYR A 102 -4.10 -15.23 -14.13
CA TYR A 102 -3.78 -16.57 -13.62
C TYR A 102 -4.56 -17.65 -14.35
N ALA A 103 -4.00 -18.86 -14.41
CA ALA A 103 -4.60 -19.98 -15.13
C ALA A 103 -4.45 -21.29 -14.36
N VAL A 104 -5.46 -22.15 -14.51
CA VAL A 104 -5.42 -23.55 -14.06
C VAL A 104 -6.01 -24.43 -15.16
N GLY A 105 -5.34 -25.54 -15.43
CA GLY A 105 -5.74 -26.50 -16.44
C GLY A 105 -6.37 -27.73 -15.80
N TYR A 106 -7.58 -28.06 -16.22
CA TYR A 106 -8.23 -29.34 -15.96
C TYR A 106 -8.09 -30.24 -17.21
N GLN A 107 -8.83 -31.35 -17.27
CA GLN A 107 -8.80 -32.27 -18.42
C GLN A 107 -9.14 -31.57 -19.75
N ASN A 108 -10.41 -31.19 -19.94
CA ASN A 108 -10.93 -30.51 -21.14
C ASN A 108 -11.38 -29.06 -20.86
N LEU A 109 -11.03 -28.51 -19.69
CA LEU A 109 -11.38 -27.16 -19.27
C LEU A 109 -10.10 -26.42 -18.87
N THR A 110 -9.96 -25.18 -19.30
CA THR A 110 -8.98 -24.24 -18.75
C THR A 110 -9.75 -23.08 -18.13
N PHE A 111 -9.45 -22.78 -16.87
CA PHE A 111 -9.94 -21.58 -16.22
C PHE A 111 -8.85 -20.52 -16.25
N VAL A 112 -9.20 -19.31 -16.68
CA VAL A 112 -8.26 -18.21 -16.82
C VAL A 112 -8.89 -16.92 -16.30
N THR A 113 -8.14 -16.21 -15.47
CA THR A 113 -8.46 -14.85 -15.04
C THR A 113 -7.63 -13.85 -15.83
N VAL A 114 -8.17 -12.64 -15.99
CA VAL A 114 -7.47 -11.49 -16.55
C VAL A 114 -7.37 -10.41 -15.48
N ARG A 115 -6.13 -10.03 -15.15
CA ARG A 115 -5.84 -9.04 -14.11
C ARG A 115 -6.49 -7.70 -14.46
N GLY A 116 -7.00 -6.96 -13.48
CA GLY A 116 -7.56 -5.62 -13.66
C GLY A 116 -8.65 -5.51 -14.75
N ALA A 117 -9.36 -6.60 -15.05
CA ALA A 117 -10.43 -6.61 -16.04
C ALA A 117 -11.78 -6.82 -15.37
N GLY A 118 -12.81 -6.12 -15.85
CA GLY A 118 -14.20 -6.37 -15.47
C GLY A 118 -14.86 -7.43 -16.35
N HIS A 119 -16.19 -7.44 -16.36
CA HIS A 119 -17.02 -8.42 -17.08
C HIS A 119 -16.65 -8.56 -18.57
N SER A 120 -16.45 -7.43 -19.23
CA SER A 120 -16.12 -7.37 -20.66
C SER A 120 -14.61 -7.40 -20.88
N VAL A 121 -13.94 -8.51 -20.54
CA VAL A 121 -12.46 -8.63 -20.61
C VAL A 121 -11.80 -7.97 -21.85
N PRO A 122 -12.29 -8.16 -23.09
CA PRO A 122 -11.70 -7.52 -24.27
C PRO A 122 -11.76 -5.99 -24.27
N SER A 123 -12.74 -5.36 -23.60
CA SER A 123 -12.83 -3.88 -23.52
C SER A 123 -11.90 -3.30 -22.47
N TYR A 124 -11.65 -4.04 -21.38
CA TYR A 124 -10.77 -3.60 -20.29
C TYR A 124 -9.29 -3.85 -20.61
N GLN A 125 -8.96 -5.00 -21.21
CA GLN A 125 -7.58 -5.45 -21.40
C GLN A 125 -7.40 -6.07 -22.80
N GLN A 126 -7.37 -5.24 -23.84
CA GLN A 126 -7.39 -5.68 -25.25
C GLN A 126 -6.21 -6.60 -25.57
N ALA A 127 -4.99 -6.20 -25.18
CA ALA A 127 -3.77 -6.95 -25.48
C ALA A 127 -3.76 -8.32 -24.78
N TRP A 128 -4.23 -8.36 -23.54
CA TRP A 128 -4.31 -9.57 -22.73
C TRP A 128 -5.38 -10.52 -23.26
N ALA A 129 -6.54 -9.99 -23.62
CA ALA A 129 -7.61 -10.74 -24.26
C ALA A 129 -7.19 -11.39 -25.59
N LEU A 130 -6.40 -10.67 -26.40
CA LEU A 130 -5.89 -11.18 -27.69
C LEU A 130 -4.97 -12.39 -27.49
N VAL A 131 -4.07 -12.34 -26.51
CA VAL A 131 -3.18 -13.47 -26.20
C VAL A 131 -3.98 -14.68 -25.74
N LEU A 132 -5.00 -14.48 -24.89
CA LEU A 132 -5.87 -15.58 -24.47
C LEU A 132 -6.63 -16.19 -25.65
N PHE A 133 -7.17 -15.35 -26.54
CA PHE A 133 -7.89 -15.81 -27.73
C PHE A 133 -6.96 -16.58 -28.68
N SER A 134 -5.74 -16.08 -28.90
CA SER A 134 -4.74 -16.76 -29.72
C SER A 134 -4.29 -18.09 -29.09
N SER A 135 -4.04 -18.14 -27.78
CA SER A 135 -3.73 -19.37 -27.06
C SER A 135 -4.85 -20.41 -27.24
N PHE A 136 -6.10 -19.98 -27.10
CA PHE A 136 -7.28 -20.83 -27.29
C PHE A 136 -7.36 -21.41 -28.70
N LEU A 137 -7.27 -20.58 -29.75
CA LEU A 137 -7.33 -21.03 -31.14
C LEU A 137 -6.21 -22.03 -31.48
N ASN A 138 -5.04 -21.87 -30.85
CA ASN A 138 -3.91 -22.78 -31.02
C ASN A 138 -3.95 -24.02 -30.10
N GLY A 139 -5.00 -24.18 -29.30
CA GLY A 139 -5.15 -25.28 -28.35
C GLY A 139 -4.08 -25.29 -27.24
N LYS A 140 -3.46 -24.15 -26.94
CA LYS A 140 -2.39 -23.97 -25.96
C LYS A 140 -2.90 -23.25 -24.70
N LEU A 141 -2.26 -23.52 -23.57
CA LEU A 141 -2.47 -22.73 -22.36
C LEU A 141 -1.84 -21.33 -22.50
N PRO A 142 -2.26 -20.34 -21.69
CA PRO A 142 -1.61 -19.04 -21.62
C PRO A 142 -0.11 -19.16 -21.26
N PRO A 143 0.75 -18.26 -21.77
CA PRO A 143 2.20 -18.35 -21.55
C PRO A 143 2.59 -18.30 -20.07
N SER A 144 3.25 -19.35 -19.57
CA SER A 144 3.69 -19.45 -18.16
C SER A 144 5.06 -18.83 -17.88
N ALA A 145 5.86 -18.57 -18.92
CA ALA A 145 7.23 -18.09 -18.77
C ALA A 145 7.31 -16.56 -18.87
N ARG A 146 7.93 -15.94 -17.87
CA ARG A 146 8.33 -14.53 -17.93
C ARG A 146 9.52 -14.38 -18.90
N ARG A 147 9.24 -14.12 -20.18
CA ARG A 147 10.30 -13.80 -21.17
C ARG A 147 10.57 -12.30 -21.16
N SER A 148 11.82 -11.91 -20.93
CA SER A 148 12.28 -10.53 -21.15
C SER A 148 12.40 -10.24 -22.66
N LEU A 149 12.23 -8.98 -23.05
CA LEU A 149 12.17 -8.52 -24.44
C LEU A 149 13.44 -8.79 -25.29
N HIS A 150 14.49 -9.41 -24.74
CA HIS A 150 15.78 -9.56 -25.43
C HIS A 150 15.88 -10.72 -26.45
N LYS A 151 14.81 -11.47 -26.72
CA LYS A 151 14.90 -12.67 -27.60
C LYS A 151 13.75 -12.83 -28.61
N LEU A 152 13.18 -11.74 -29.13
CA LEU A 152 12.12 -11.84 -30.15
C LEU A 152 12.44 -11.19 -31.50
N LEU A 153 13.71 -10.89 -31.78
CA LEU A 153 14.17 -10.57 -33.14
C LEU A 153 15.52 -11.27 -33.44
N SER A 154 15.45 -12.52 -33.88
CA SER A 154 16.28 -13.10 -34.95
C SER A 154 15.94 -14.59 -35.10
N PRO A 155 15.56 -15.06 -36.30
CA PRO A 155 15.58 -16.47 -36.62
C PRO A 155 16.95 -16.81 -37.23
N GLU A 156 17.76 -17.63 -36.56
CA GLU A 156 18.67 -18.61 -37.18
C GLU A 156 19.59 -19.28 -36.14
N ALA A 157 20.01 -20.51 -36.49
CA ALA A 157 21.03 -21.35 -35.86
C ALA A 157 20.59 -22.31 -34.72
N THR A 158 20.20 -23.49 -35.19
CA THR A 158 20.22 -24.82 -34.60
C THR A 158 21.54 -25.22 -33.89
N MET A 159 21.35 -25.96 -32.78
CA MET A 159 22.10 -27.15 -32.33
C MET A 159 23.61 -27.03 -31.97
N LYS A 160 23.91 -27.11 -30.67
CA LYS A 160 24.94 -27.99 -30.07
C LYS A 160 24.86 -27.94 -28.53
N VAL A 161 24.32 -29.00 -27.94
CA VAL A 161 24.25 -29.24 -26.50
C VAL A 161 25.46 -30.10 -26.12
N THR A 162 26.36 -29.57 -25.30
CA THR A 162 27.41 -30.39 -24.66
C THR A 162 27.77 -29.87 -23.28
N ILE A 163 27.38 -30.65 -22.25
CA ILE A 163 28.11 -31.01 -21.00
C ILE A 163 28.68 -29.88 -20.10
N LYS A 164 28.52 -28.58 -20.41
CA LYS A 164 28.82 -27.48 -19.46
C LYS A 164 27.62 -27.03 -18.60
N TYR A 165 26.41 -27.52 -18.91
CA TYR A 165 25.19 -27.14 -18.15
C TYR A 165 25.01 -27.92 -16.83
N LEU A 166 25.68 -29.05 -16.64
CA LEU A 166 25.49 -29.84 -15.40
C LEU A 166 26.11 -29.15 -14.16
N LEU A 167 27.19 -28.39 -14.34
CA LEU A 167 27.84 -27.63 -13.26
C LEU A 167 27.20 -26.25 -13.02
N LEU A 168 26.55 -25.67 -14.04
CA LEU A 168 25.74 -24.45 -13.90
C LEU A 168 24.39 -24.71 -13.22
N VAL A 169 23.79 -25.90 -13.42
CA VAL A 169 22.55 -26.29 -12.74
C VAL A 169 22.78 -26.51 -11.23
N LEU A 170 23.94 -27.02 -10.81
CA LEU A 170 24.27 -27.14 -9.37
C LEU A 170 24.58 -25.79 -8.70
N SER A 171 25.08 -24.79 -9.44
CA SER A 171 25.24 -23.42 -8.96
C SER A 171 23.91 -22.64 -8.88
N CYS A 172 22.89 -23.04 -9.66
CA CYS A 172 21.56 -22.43 -9.62
C CYS A 172 20.66 -22.95 -8.48
N TYR A 173 21.03 -24.03 -7.78
CA TYR A 173 20.27 -24.51 -6.61
C TYR A 173 20.64 -23.81 -5.29
N PHE A 174 21.77 -23.07 -5.25
CA PHE A 174 22.19 -22.28 -4.08
C PHE A 174 22.02 -20.77 -4.24
N THR A 175 21.46 -20.32 -5.36
CA THR A 175 21.00 -18.94 -5.53
C THR A 175 19.48 -18.92 -5.49
N THR A 176 18.91 -19.27 -4.33
CA THR A 176 17.63 -18.67 -3.96
C THR A 176 17.83 -17.18 -4.11
N PHE A 177 16.99 -16.56 -4.94
CA PHE A 177 16.98 -15.13 -5.19
C PHE A 177 17.07 -14.38 -3.86
N LEU A 178 18.28 -13.97 -3.47
CA LEU A 178 18.47 -12.78 -2.67
C LEU A 178 18.03 -11.66 -3.58
N ILE A 179 16.73 -11.38 -3.53
CA ILE A 179 16.16 -10.16 -4.07
C ILE A 179 16.87 -9.04 -3.31
N SER A 180 17.94 -8.51 -3.89
CA SER A 180 18.47 -7.21 -3.53
C SER A 180 17.50 -6.16 -4.07
N CYS A 181 16.31 -6.09 -3.48
CA CYS A 181 15.44 -4.94 -3.60
C CYS A 181 15.97 -3.91 -2.61
N LYS A 182 16.24 -2.69 -3.09
CA LYS A 182 16.37 -1.52 -2.21
C LYS A 182 15.15 -1.52 -1.29
N GLY A 183 15.36 -1.48 0.03
CA GLY A 183 14.28 -1.59 1.01
C GLY A 183 13.22 -0.49 0.83
N ASN A 184 11.97 -0.88 0.57
CA ASN A 184 10.77 -0.05 0.67
C ASN A 184 10.00 -0.41 1.96
N GLN A 185 8.83 0.17 2.23
CA GLN A 185 8.12 -0.11 3.49
C GLN A 185 7.74 -1.61 3.64
N ILE A 186 7.16 -2.25 2.62
CA ILE A 186 6.90 -3.72 2.60
C ILE A 186 8.17 -4.51 2.91
N GLY A 187 9.26 -4.20 2.23
CA GLY A 187 10.51 -4.95 2.37
C GLY A 187 11.12 -4.82 3.77
N ASN A 188 10.86 -3.73 4.49
CA ASN A 188 11.24 -3.61 5.90
C ASN A 188 10.24 -4.34 6.81
N LEU A 189 8.93 -4.23 6.54
CA LEU A 189 7.89 -4.89 7.33
C LEU A 189 8.03 -6.41 7.29
N ASN A 190 8.25 -6.96 6.09
CA ASN A 190 8.47 -8.40 5.91
C ASN A 190 9.74 -8.85 6.63
N ARG A 191 10.83 -8.09 6.53
CA ARG A 191 12.07 -8.40 7.27
C ARG A 191 11.85 -8.38 8.79
N LEU A 192 11.07 -7.43 9.31
CA LEU A 192 10.71 -7.37 10.71
C LEU A 192 9.91 -8.62 11.13
N ILE A 193 8.82 -8.93 10.44
CA ILE A 193 7.96 -10.09 10.73
C ILE A 193 8.78 -11.39 10.68
N GLU A 194 9.63 -11.56 9.65
CA GLU A 194 10.50 -12.73 9.53
C GLU A 194 11.59 -12.83 10.60
N SER A 195 11.96 -11.70 11.23
CA SER A 195 13.00 -11.64 12.26
C SER A 195 12.50 -12.01 13.66
N ARG A 196 11.18 -11.95 13.90
CA ARG A 196 10.58 -12.28 15.19
C ARG A 196 10.79 -13.78 15.48
N LYS A 197 11.64 -14.10 16.46
CA LYS A 197 11.91 -15.48 16.92
C LYS A 197 11.21 -15.71 18.26
N SER A 198 10.04 -16.36 18.22
CA SER A 198 9.29 -16.86 19.39
C SER A 198 8.74 -15.81 20.38
N PRO A 199 7.70 -16.16 21.17
CA PRO A 199 6.71 -15.21 21.66
C PRO A 199 6.96 -14.87 23.12
N HIS A 200 7.26 -13.61 23.42
CA HIS A 200 6.81 -13.04 24.68
C HIS A 200 5.91 -11.85 24.30
N PRO A 201 4.58 -12.04 24.31
CA PRO A 201 3.66 -10.93 24.21
C PRO A 201 3.68 -10.18 25.52
N GLU A 202 4.75 -9.42 25.74
CA GLU A 202 4.71 -8.40 26.78
C GLU A 202 3.85 -7.27 26.24
N SER A 203 2.67 -7.09 26.86
CA SER A 203 1.81 -5.96 26.60
C SER A 203 2.61 -4.66 26.70
N TRP A 204 2.57 -3.85 25.65
CA TRP A 204 3.23 -2.55 25.60
C TRP A 204 2.82 -1.66 26.79
N ALA A 205 1.57 -1.76 27.25
CA ALA A 205 1.07 -1.09 28.45
C ALA A 205 1.75 -1.55 29.75
N LEU A 206 2.00 -2.85 29.93
CA LEU A 206 2.67 -3.39 31.14
C LEU A 206 4.14 -2.95 31.24
N LEU A 207 4.78 -2.69 30.10
CA LEU A 207 6.18 -2.29 30.05
C LEU A 207 6.41 -0.81 30.35
N ASN A 208 5.42 0.06 30.10
CA ASN A 208 5.53 1.49 30.43
C ASN A 208 5.21 1.76 31.92
N ASP A 209 4.26 1.05 32.52
CA ASP A 209 3.89 1.29 33.93
C ASP A 209 5.00 0.91 34.92
N GLN A 210 5.87 -0.06 34.58
CA GLN A 210 6.99 -0.46 35.45
C GLN A 210 8.24 0.42 35.30
N GLU A 211 8.57 0.91 34.10
CA GLU A 211 9.76 1.75 33.87
C GLU A 211 9.54 3.23 34.27
N ASP A 212 8.31 3.76 34.14
CA ASP A 212 8.01 5.19 34.26
C ASP A 212 7.36 5.61 35.61
N SER A 213 7.39 4.75 36.63
CA SER A 213 6.95 5.11 38.00
C SER A 213 7.81 6.19 38.67
N HIS A 214 8.92 6.59 38.04
CA HIS A 214 9.76 7.72 38.47
C HIS A 214 9.59 8.92 37.53
N ASN A 215 9.17 10.04 38.12
CA ASN A 215 9.00 11.39 37.54
C ASN A 215 10.30 12.01 36.95
N SER A 216 11.01 11.32 36.06
CA SER A 216 12.14 11.96 35.38
C SER A 216 11.62 13.07 34.45
N PRO A 217 12.12 14.32 34.57
CA PRO A 217 11.72 15.39 33.68
C PRO A 217 12.18 15.07 32.25
N VAL A 218 11.26 15.24 31.29
CA VAL A 218 11.54 15.15 29.86
C VAL A 218 12.65 16.13 29.51
N TYR A 219 13.61 15.72 28.69
CA TYR A 219 14.63 16.64 28.20
C TYR A 219 13.98 17.77 27.41
N VAL A 220 14.19 19.02 27.83
CA VAL A 220 13.80 20.23 27.10
C VAL A 220 15.03 21.09 26.88
N GLY A 221 15.53 21.13 25.65
CA GLY A 221 16.62 21.99 25.25
C GLY A 221 16.17 23.44 25.01
N SER A 222 17.12 24.38 24.96
CA SER A 222 16.81 25.77 24.57
C SER A 222 16.32 25.80 23.12
N GLN A 223 15.13 26.38 22.89
CA GLN A 223 14.53 26.53 21.55
C GLN A 223 14.53 27.97 21.03
N LYS A 224 15.21 28.90 21.73
CA LYS A 224 15.20 30.33 21.40
C LYS A 224 15.78 30.58 20.00
N GLY A 225 14.97 31.17 19.11
CA GLY A 225 15.36 31.51 17.74
C GLY A 225 15.41 30.34 16.76
N MET A 226 15.19 29.11 17.22
CA MET A 226 15.29 27.91 16.38
C MET A 226 14.19 27.84 15.31
N MET A 227 12.98 28.36 15.60
CA MET A 227 11.89 28.44 14.61
C MET A 227 12.29 29.26 13.38
N GLN A 228 12.91 30.42 13.58
CA GLN A 228 13.37 31.28 12.49
C GLN A 228 14.51 30.64 11.70
N SER A 229 15.43 29.95 12.39
CA SER A 229 16.53 29.21 11.76
C SER A 229 16.03 28.05 10.88
N ASP A 230 14.94 27.40 11.27
CA ASP A 230 14.35 26.29 10.52
C ASP A 230 13.54 26.75 9.29
N LYS A 231 13.27 28.06 9.12
CA LYS A 231 12.43 28.56 8.04
C LYS A 231 13.06 28.28 6.67
N ILE A 232 12.27 27.75 5.74
CA ILE A 232 12.66 27.49 4.36
C ILE A 232 12.09 28.61 3.48
N ASN A 233 12.95 29.43 2.89
CA ASN A 233 12.51 30.49 1.97
C ASN A 233 11.93 29.90 0.67
N ALA A 234 12.65 28.97 0.06
CA ALA A 234 12.20 28.25 -1.12
C ALA A 234 12.98 26.94 -1.28
N LEU A 235 12.27 25.86 -1.60
CA LEU A 235 12.89 24.63 -2.06
C LEU A 235 13.41 24.78 -3.49
N PRO A 236 14.55 24.17 -3.85
CA PRO A 236 15.10 24.29 -5.19
C PRO A 236 14.12 23.80 -6.26
N ARG A 237 13.79 24.66 -7.22
CA ARG A 237 12.84 24.34 -8.30
C ARG A 237 11.42 23.98 -7.79
N GLN A 238 11.01 24.55 -6.66
CA GLN A 238 9.59 24.60 -6.32
C GLN A 238 8.81 25.49 -7.32
N PRO A 239 7.51 25.23 -7.55
CA PRO A 239 6.65 26.12 -8.32
C PRO A 239 6.61 27.54 -7.74
N GLU A 240 6.34 28.53 -8.60
CA GLU A 240 6.06 29.90 -8.15
C GLU A 240 4.70 29.97 -7.43
N GLY A 241 4.49 31.03 -6.65
CA GLY A 241 3.21 31.26 -5.95
C GLY A 241 2.97 30.33 -4.75
N VAL A 242 4.04 29.92 -4.06
CA VAL A 242 3.92 29.23 -2.75
C VAL A 242 3.35 30.21 -1.74
N ASP A 243 2.20 29.84 -1.18
CA ASP A 243 1.30 30.66 -0.36
C ASP A 243 1.21 30.14 1.08
N PHE A 244 2.21 29.40 1.53
CA PHE A 244 2.32 28.88 2.89
C PHE A 244 3.76 28.94 3.39
N ASP A 245 3.93 29.05 4.71
CA ASP A 245 5.24 28.91 5.34
C ASP A 245 5.63 27.44 5.48
N GLN A 246 6.93 27.17 5.35
CA GLN A 246 7.52 25.85 5.48
C GLN A 246 8.83 25.91 6.27
N TYR A 247 9.06 24.88 7.07
CA TYR A 247 10.16 24.80 8.02
C TYR A 247 10.76 23.40 8.00
N ALA A 248 12.07 23.27 8.19
CA ALA A 248 12.73 21.99 8.35
C ALA A 248 13.96 22.14 9.22
N GLY A 249 14.34 21.06 9.89
CA GLY A 249 15.51 21.05 10.72
C GLY A 249 15.50 19.89 11.68
N TYR A 250 16.32 20.02 12.72
CA TYR A 250 16.53 18.97 13.71
C TYR A 250 16.02 19.38 15.08
N VAL A 251 15.41 18.43 15.78
CA VAL A 251 15.11 18.53 17.21
C VAL A 251 15.87 17.42 17.93
N THR A 252 16.77 17.83 18.83
CA THR A 252 17.54 16.89 19.66
C THR A 252 16.59 16.23 20.67
N VAL A 253 16.62 14.90 20.70
CA VAL A 253 15.82 14.07 21.62
C VAL A 253 16.68 13.41 22.69
N ASP A 254 17.99 13.30 22.45
CA ASP A 254 18.98 12.83 23.42
C ASP A 254 20.29 13.61 23.25
N PRO A 255 20.63 14.52 24.18
CA PRO A 255 21.84 15.32 24.07
C PRO A 255 23.13 14.53 24.33
N ILE A 256 23.06 13.38 25.02
CA ILE A 256 24.24 12.56 25.34
C ILE A 256 24.69 11.80 24.09
N ALA A 257 23.73 11.18 23.40
CA ALA A 257 23.98 10.49 22.14
C ALA A 257 24.09 11.45 20.93
N ASP A 258 23.82 12.75 21.11
CA ASP A 258 23.52 13.70 20.03
C ASP A 258 22.49 13.12 19.03
N ARG A 259 21.45 12.47 19.58
CA ARG A 259 20.36 11.92 18.79
C ARG A 259 19.37 13.02 18.47
N ALA A 260 19.13 13.24 17.19
CA ALA A 260 18.21 14.26 16.71
C ALA A 260 17.31 13.74 15.59
N LEU A 261 16.03 14.07 15.68
CA LEU A 261 15.05 13.74 14.67
C LEU A 261 14.85 14.91 13.72
N PHE A 262 14.88 14.62 12.43
CA PHE A 262 14.60 15.56 11.35
C PHE A 262 13.10 15.66 11.11
N TYR A 263 12.63 16.88 10.85
CA TYR A 263 11.24 17.12 10.47
C TYR A 263 11.13 18.08 9.28
N TYR A 264 10.03 17.96 8.54
CA TYR A 264 9.54 18.96 7.60
C TYR A 264 8.14 19.37 8.01
N PHE A 265 7.92 20.66 8.22
CA PHE A 265 6.65 21.24 8.63
C PHE A 265 6.14 22.21 7.59
N VAL A 266 4.85 22.11 7.27
CA VAL A 266 4.18 23.00 6.33
C VAL A 266 2.90 23.53 6.96
N GLU A 267 2.74 24.84 6.91
CA GLU A 267 1.50 25.47 7.33
C GLU A 267 0.40 25.31 6.29
N SER A 268 -0.83 25.55 6.71
CA SER A 268 -1.94 25.69 5.79
C SER A 268 -1.85 26.99 5.01
N PRO A 269 -2.08 27.00 3.68
CA PRO A 269 -2.08 28.22 2.89
C PRO A 269 -3.26 29.16 3.22
N GLN A 270 -4.27 28.67 3.94
CA GLN A 270 -5.45 29.44 4.32
C GLN A 270 -5.73 29.29 5.81
N ASN A 271 -5.72 30.42 6.53
CA ASN A 271 -6.03 30.51 7.96
C ASN A 271 -5.21 29.50 8.80
N SER A 272 -3.89 29.42 8.59
CA SER A 272 -3.02 28.49 9.35
C SER A 272 -3.19 28.62 10.87
N SER A 273 -3.48 29.85 11.34
CA SER A 273 -3.79 30.17 12.73
C SER A 273 -5.08 29.56 13.29
N ASP A 274 -5.94 28.95 12.47
CA ASP A 274 -7.18 28.29 12.91
C ASP A 274 -7.15 26.78 12.64
N LYS A 275 -6.31 26.32 11.71
CA LYS A 275 -6.22 24.90 11.31
C LYS A 275 -5.56 24.01 12.38
N PRO A 276 -5.99 22.75 12.53
CA PRO A 276 -5.40 21.81 13.48
C PRO A 276 -3.94 21.49 13.12
N LEU A 277 -3.21 20.94 14.09
CA LEU A 277 -1.86 20.40 13.89
C LEU A 277 -1.93 18.89 13.68
N VAL A 278 -1.30 18.38 12.62
CA VAL A 278 -1.30 16.97 12.26
C VAL A 278 0.14 16.49 12.16
N LEU A 279 0.48 15.47 12.94
CA LEU A 279 1.72 14.71 12.76
C LEU A 279 1.48 13.59 11.76
N TRP A 280 2.40 13.40 10.81
CA TRP A 280 2.43 12.29 9.87
C TRP A 280 3.66 11.41 10.09
N LEU A 281 3.43 10.10 10.17
CA LEU A 281 4.45 9.06 10.31
C LEU A 281 4.28 8.00 9.22
N ASN A 282 5.29 7.81 8.37
CA ASN A 282 5.38 6.60 7.54
C ASN A 282 5.84 5.40 8.39
N GLY A 283 5.64 4.19 7.86
CA GLY A 283 5.95 2.95 8.55
C GLY A 283 7.33 2.40 8.21
N GLY A 284 7.33 1.21 7.61
CA GLY A 284 8.54 0.41 7.36
C GLY A 284 8.57 -0.84 8.22
N PRO A 285 9.15 -0.85 9.44
CA PRO A 285 9.74 0.28 10.16
C PRO A 285 10.94 0.90 9.45
N GLY A 286 11.27 2.14 9.80
CA GLY A 286 12.48 2.80 9.32
C GLY A 286 12.35 3.54 7.98
N CYS A 287 11.14 3.88 7.55
CA CYS A 287 10.89 4.61 6.32
C CYS A 287 10.60 6.10 6.56
N SER A 288 11.04 6.94 5.62
CA SER A 288 11.03 8.40 5.76
C SER A 288 9.66 9.02 5.52
N SER A 289 9.21 9.83 6.48
CA SER A 289 8.01 10.67 6.38
C SER A 289 8.15 11.85 5.43
N LEU A 290 9.38 12.35 5.21
CA LEU A 290 9.66 13.36 4.19
C LEU A 290 9.57 12.76 2.78
N GLY A 291 10.20 11.60 2.58
CA GLY A 291 10.30 10.97 1.27
C GLY A 291 8.98 10.41 0.76
N TYR A 292 8.35 9.55 1.56
CA TYR A 292 7.06 8.98 1.18
C TYR A 292 5.94 10.00 1.47
N GLY A 293 5.66 10.31 2.73
CA GLY A 293 4.57 11.21 3.13
C GLY A 293 4.57 12.55 2.40
N ALA A 294 5.63 13.36 2.57
CA ALA A 294 5.61 14.73 2.04
C ALA A 294 5.78 14.79 0.51
N MET A 295 6.75 14.05 -0.05
CA MET A 295 7.16 14.21 -1.45
C MET A 295 6.48 13.26 -2.43
N LEU A 296 5.88 12.17 -1.93
CA LEU A 296 5.22 11.14 -2.75
C LEU A 296 3.70 11.08 -2.52
N GLU A 297 3.20 11.41 -1.33
CA GLU A 297 1.83 11.08 -0.93
C GLU A 297 0.89 12.25 -0.60
N LEU A 298 1.17 13.11 0.37
CA LEU A 298 0.17 14.08 0.86
C LEU A 298 0.70 15.48 1.15
N GLY A 299 2.01 15.68 1.04
CA GLY A 299 2.60 17.00 1.16
C GLY A 299 2.25 17.93 -0.01
N PRO A 300 2.64 19.21 0.11
CA PRO A 300 2.24 20.26 -0.84
C PRO A 300 2.90 20.14 -2.21
N PHE A 301 3.96 19.34 -2.33
CA PHE A 301 4.71 19.16 -3.56
C PHE A 301 4.89 17.69 -3.89
N ARG A 302 5.06 17.43 -5.18
CA ARG A 302 5.49 16.16 -5.74
C ARG A 302 6.73 16.35 -6.58
N VAL A 303 7.54 15.31 -6.68
CA VAL A 303 8.76 15.32 -7.48
C VAL A 303 8.45 14.90 -8.92
N ASN A 304 8.85 15.71 -9.90
CA ASN A 304 8.72 15.36 -11.31
C ASN A 304 9.64 14.20 -11.71
N LYS A 305 9.37 13.61 -12.88
CA LYS A 305 10.11 12.45 -13.39
C LYS A 305 11.60 12.73 -13.66
N ASP A 306 12.00 13.99 -13.77
CA ASP A 306 13.40 14.39 -13.88
C ASP A 306 14.20 14.23 -12.57
N GLY A 307 13.52 14.00 -11.44
CA GLY A 307 14.12 13.91 -10.10
C GLY A 307 14.81 15.19 -9.65
N LYS A 308 14.43 16.35 -10.21
CA LYS A 308 15.11 17.64 -10.02
C LYS A 308 14.15 18.80 -9.79
N THR A 309 12.91 18.71 -10.27
CA THR A 309 11.90 19.76 -10.15
C THR A 309 10.69 19.27 -9.37
N LEU A 310 9.95 20.21 -8.79
CA LEU A 310 8.72 19.93 -8.05
C LEU A 310 7.50 20.46 -8.82
N TYR A 311 6.34 19.85 -8.57
CA TYR A 311 5.03 20.36 -8.98
C TYR A 311 4.07 20.38 -7.78
N ARG A 312 3.08 21.27 -7.81
CA ARG A 312 2.14 21.48 -6.69
C ARG A 312 1.17 20.30 -6.60
N ASN A 313 0.88 19.86 -5.39
CA ASN A 313 -0.16 18.89 -5.10
C ASN A 313 -1.46 19.62 -4.76
N GLU A 314 -2.44 19.58 -5.65
CA GLU A 314 -3.75 20.22 -5.46
C GLU A 314 -4.60 19.52 -4.39
N TYR A 315 -4.21 18.35 -3.90
CA TYR A 315 -4.92 17.59 -2.88
C TYR A 315 -4.08 17.42 -1.60
N ALA A 316 -3.10 18.29 -1.40
CA ALA A 316 -2.25 18.24 -0.23
C ALA A 316 -3.05 18.41 1.06
N TRP A 317 -2.70 17.63 2.09
CA TRP A 317 -3.41 17.67 3.37
C TRP A 317 -3.19 18.98 4.12
N ASN A 318 -2.14 19.75 3.80
CA ASN A 318 -1.96 21.06 4.39
C ASN A 318 -3.05 22.07 3.95
N LYS A 319 -3.90 21.75 2.96
CA LYS A 319 -5.11 22.54 2.69
C LYS A 319 -6.12 22.57 3.86
N VAL A 320 -6.08 21.58 4.75
CA VAL A 320 -7.03 21.45 5.86
C VAL A 320 -6.36 21.33 7.24
N ALA A 321 -5.02 21.33 7.30
CA ALA A 321 -4.23 21.22 8.51
C ALA A 321 -2.86 21.91 8.39
N ASN A 322 -2.18 22.12 9.51
CA ASN A 322 -0.73 22.33 9.54
C ASN A 322 -0.07 20.96 9.76
N VAL A 323 0.87 20.55 8.90
CA VAL A 323 1.33 19.14 8.84
C VAL A 323 2.82 19.03 9.14
N ILE A 324 3.16 18.20 10.13
CA ILE A 324 4.53 17.81 10.48
C ILE A 324 4.82 16.43 9.90
N PHE A 325 5.84 16.32 9.06
CA PHE A 325 6.40 15.05 8.60
C PHE A 325 7.66 14.75 9.42
N LEU A 326 7.58 13.76 10.31
CA LEU A 326 8.68 13.42 11.22
C LEU A 326 9.42 12.19 10.73
N GLU A 327 10.73 12.31 10.46
CA GLU A 327 11.58 11.16 10.16
C GLU A 327 12.01 10.48 11.46
N SER A 328 11.37 9.35 11.79
CA SER A 328 11.60 8.62 13.03
C SER A 328 11.72 7.12 12.74
N PRO A 329 12.59 6.38 13.44
CA PRO A 329 13.55 6.84 14.46
C PRO A 329 14.85 7.42 13.87
N ALA A 330 15.87 7.64 14.72
CA ALA A 330 17.21 8.01 14.28
C ALA A 330 17.79 6.99 13.27
N GLY A 331 18.47 7.50 12.24
CA GLY A 331 18.95 6.73 11.09
C GLY A 331 17.98 6.68 9.91
N VAL A 332 16.72 7.08 10.11
CA VAL A 332 15.74 7.22 9.03
C VAL A 332 15.92 8.56 8.33
N GLY A 333 16.10 8.51 7.00
CA GLY A 333 16.20 9.72 6.19
C GLY A 333 17.39 10.60 6.59
N PHE A 334 17.11 11.79 7.12
CA PHE A 334 18.09 12.74 7.63
C PHE A 334 18.30 12.65 9.15
N SER A 335 17.43 11.98 9.90
CA SER A 335 17.56 11.79 11.35
C SER A 335 18.82 10.98 11.69
N TYR A 336 19.50 11.33 12.77
CA TYR A 336 20.80 10.75 13.11
C TYR A 336 21.01 10.63 14.63
N SER A 337 22.06 9.88 14.97
CA SER A 337 22.68 9.79 16.29
C SER A 337 24.21 9.64 16.14
N ASN A 338 24.98 10.16 17.08
CA ASN A 338 26.42 9.87 17.13
C ASN A 338 26.71 8.55 17.86
N ASP A 339 25.74 7.97 18.57
CA ASP A 339 25.85 6.64 19.16
C ASP A 339 25.45 5.57 18.14
N SER A 340 26.41 4.72 17.76
CA SER A 340 26.18 3.62 16.81
C SER A 340 25.18 2.57 17.31
N SER A 341 24.99 2.45 18.64
CA SER A 341 24.01 1.54 19.23
C SER A 341 22.57 1.94 18.93
N ASP A 342 22.31 3.23 18.66
CA ASP A 342 20.99 3.74 18.31
C ASP A 342 20.48 3.25 16.96
N TYR A 343 21.36 2.71 16.12
CA TYR A 343 20.98 2.09 14.84
C TYR A 343 20.76 0.57 14.93
N THR A 344 21.14 -0.05 16.04
CA THR A 344 21.10 -1.52 16.20
C THR A 344 20.23 -1.99 17.36
N LYS A 345 19.90 -1.10 18.31
CA LYS A 345 19.08 -1.35 19.50
C LYS A 345 17.90 -0.39 19.59
N VAL A 346 17.18 -0.22 18.48
CA VAL A 346 15.98 0.63 18.41
C VAL A 346 14.74 -0.24 18.33
N GLY A 347 13.58 0.29 18.68
CA GLY A 347 12.32 -0.42 18.51
C GLY A 347 11.13 0.49 18.81
N ASP A 348 9.96 -0.10 18.96
CA ASP A 348 8.71 0.61 19.21
C ASP A 348 8.81 1.50 20.47
N LYS A 349 9.48 1.02 21.54
CA LYS A 349 9.61 1.79 22.80
C LYS A 349 10.38 3.07 22.61
N ARG A 350 11.60 2.95 22.08
CA ARG A 350 12.51 4.09 21.89
C ARG A 350 11.92 5.07 20.89
N THR A 351 11.33 4.57 19.80
CA THR A 351 10.66 5.39 18.80
C THR A 351 9.54 6.23 19.41
N THR A 352 8.74 5.64 20.30
CA THR A 352 7.68 6.35 21.03
C THR A 352 8.24 7.43 21.97
N LYS A 353 9.22 7.08 22.81
CA LYS A 353 9.84 8.02 23.76
C LYS A 353 10.51 9.20 23.03
N ASP A 354 11.32 8.93 22.01
CA ASP A 354 12.00 9.96 21.23
C ASP A 354 11.00 10.86 20.48
N SER A 355 9.92 10.29 19.91
CA SER A 355 8.89 11.07 19.22
C SER A 355 8.09 11.96 20.19
N TYR A 356 7.89 11.52 21.42
CA TYR A 356 7.30 12.36 22.48
C TYR A 356 8.23 13.51 22.87
N VAL A 357 9.52 13.23 23.13
CA VAL A 357 10.52 14.27 23.43
C VAL A 357 10.62 15.28 22.28
N PHE A 358 10.57 14.80 21.04
CA PHE A 358 10.49 15.64 19.84
C PHE A 358 9.31 16.60 19.93
N LEU A 359 8.09 16.09 20.18
CA LEU A 359 6.88 16.92 20.23
C LEU A 359 6.95 17.99 21.33
N ILE A 360 7.44 17.63 22.52
CA ILE A 360 7.60 18.59 23.62
C ILE A 360 8.56 19.71 23.22
N ASN A 361 9.74 19.39 22.70
CA ASN A 361 10.71 20.39 22.26
C ASN A 361 10.21 21.19 21.05
N TRP A 362 9.51 20.54 20.12
CA TRP A 362 8.94 21.20 18.93
C TRP A 362 7.86 22.21 19.34
N LEU A 363 7.02 21.89 20.32
CA LEU A 363 6.01 22.83 20.85
C LEU A 363 6.63 24.01 21.63
N GLU A 364 7.81 23.83 22.23
CA GLU A 364 8.59 24.96 22.77
C GLU A 364 9.18 25.83 21.66
N ARG A 365 9.56 25.22 20.52
CA ARG A 365 10.04 25.92 19.33
C ARG A 365 8.94 26.68 18.60
N PHE A 366 7.74 26.10 18.49
CA PHE A 366 6.57 26.69 17.85
C PHE A 366 5.43 26.92 18.87
N PRO A 367 5.58 27.88 19.81
CA PRO A 367 4.67 28.05 20.94
C PRO A 367 3.23 28.37 20.55
N GLN A 368 2.99 28.92 19.36
CA GLN A 368 1.66 29.20 18.81
C GLN A 368 0.80 27.93 18.62
N TYR A 369 1.40 26.75 18.60
CA TYR A 369 0.69 25.48 18.44
C TYR A 369 0.41 24.73 19.75
N LYS A 370 0.90 25.19 20.92
CA LYS A 370 0.76 24.47 22.21
C LYS A 370 -0.68 24.11 22.60
N ARG A 371 -1.65 24.95 22.23
CA ARG A 371 -3.08 24.73 22.53
C ARG A 371 -3.87 24.18 21.34
N ARG A 372 -3.20 23.94 20.20
CA ARG A 372 -3.86 23.53 18.98
C ARG A 372 -4.44 22.12 19.13
N ASP A 373 -5.61 21.90 18.54
CA ASP A 373 -6.10 20.54 18.32
C ASP A 373 -5.06 19.73 17.55
N PHE A 374 -4.55 18.69 18.20
CA PHE A 374 -3.47 17.86 17.69
C PHE A 374 -3.99 16.49 17.29
N PHE A 375 -3.51 16.00 16.15
CA PHE A 375 -3.83 14.69 15.62
C PHE A 375 -2.56 13.98 15.20
N ILE A 376 -2.55 12.65 15.37
CA ILE A 376 -1.46 11.80 14.90
C ILE A 376 -1.99 10.92 13.79
N THR A 377 -1.32 10.96 12.65
CA THR A 377 -1.67 10.20 11.47
C THR A 377 -0.46 9.45 10.96
N GLY A 378 -0.71 8.36 10.25
CA GLY A 378 0.37 7.59 9.65
C GLY A 378 -0.16 6.43 8.83
N GLU A 379 0.75 5.64 8.32
CA GLU A 379 0.41 4.47 7.49
C GLU A 379 1.29 3.25 7.74
N SER A 380 0.84 2.09 7.28
CA SER A 380 1.62 0.85 7.27
C SER A 380 1.99 0.42 8.70
N TYR A 381 3.28 0.19 8.96
CA TYR A 381 3.80 -0.09 10.30
C TYR A 381 3.64 1.07 11.30
N ALA A 382 3.29 2.29 10.85
CA ALA A 382 2.82 3.33 11.76
C ALA A 382 1.48 2.95 12.45
N GLY A 383 0.85 1.84 12.03
CA GLY A 383 -0.11 1.10 12.84
C GLY A 383 0.36 0.78 14.26
N HIS A 384 1.67 0.58 14.48
CA HIS A 384 2.26 0.49 15.80
C HIS A 384 2.57 1.87 16.39
N TYR A 385 3.28 2.72 15.63
CA TYR A 385 3.77 4.02 16.11
C TYR A 385 2.67 4.94 16.60
N VAL A 386 1.59 5.06 15.83
CA VAL A 386 0.54 6.06 16.07
C VAL A 386 -0.25 5.76 17.35
N PRO A 387 -0.79 4.53 17.59
CA PRO A 387 -1.45 4.21 18.85
C PRO A 387 -0.51 4.27 20.04
N GLN A 388 0.73 3.76 19.92
CA GLN A 388 1.68 3.75 21.02
C GLN A 388 2.05 5.18 21.47
N LEU A 389 2.32 6.08 20.52
CA LEU A 389 2.60 7.49 20.81
C LEU A 389 1.37 8.21 21.38
N ALA A 390 0.19 7.99 20.82
CA ALA A 390 -1.05 8.56 21.34
C ALA A 390 -1.31 8.13 22.79
N TYR A 391 -1.15 6.84 23.09
CA TYR A 391 -1.31 6.30 24.43
C TYR A 391 -0.31 6.92 25.41
N TYR A 392 0.96 7.05 24.98
CA TYR A 392 2.01 7.67 25.77
C TYR A 392 1.75 9.16 26.05
N ILE A 393 1.21 9.90 25.07
CA ILE A 393 0.83 11.31 25.26
C ILE A 393 -0.28 11.43 26.29
N LEU A 394 -1.34 10.62 26.19
CA LEU A 394 -2.45 10.67 27.13
C LEU A 394 -2.02 10.27 28.56
N SER A 395 -1.11 9.31 28.70
CA SER A 395 -0.57 8.94 30.01
C SER A 395 0.25 10.08 30.62
N ARG A 396 1.09 10.75 29.82
CA ARG A 396 1.91 11.89 30.27
C ARG A 396 1.10 13.16 30.54
N ASN A 397 0.02 13.40 29.79
CA ASN A 397 -0.90 14.51 30.03
C ASN A 397 -1.57 14.47 31.42
N LYS A 398 -1.60 13.31 32.09
CA LYS A 398 -2.08 13.19 33.48
C LYS A 398 -1.14 13.86 34.49
N ASN A 399 0.12 14.12 34.12
CA ASN A 399 1.08 14.84 34.94
C ASN A 399 1.03 16.35 34.61
N THR A 400 0.61 17.17 35.57
CA THR A 400 0.41 18.62 35.39
C THR A 400 1.70 19.43 35.25
N ASN A 401 2.87 18.82 35.51
CA ASN A 401 4.17 19.50 35.48
C ASN A 401 4.84 19.48 34.10
N GLN A 402 4.18 18.98 33.05
CA GLN A 402 4.69 18.91 31.68
C GLN A 402 3.74 19.59 30.69
N THR A 403 4.25 19.93 29.51
CA THR A 403 3.43 20.50 28.42
C THR A 403 2.33 19.53 28.02
N VAL A 404 1.08 19.92 28.25
CA VAL A 404 -0.11 19.13 27.88
C VAL A 404 -0.33 19.25 26.38
N ILE A 405 -0.32 18.12 25.67
CA ILE A 405 -0.61 18.06 24.24
C ILE A 405 -2.11 17.82 24.05
N ASN A 406 -2.82 18.74 23.40
CA ASN A 406 -4.26 18.66 23.15
C ASN A 406 -4.62 17.65 22.05
N LEU A 407 -4.35 16.36 22.30
CA LEU A 407 -4.60 15.25 21.38
C LEU A 407 -6.11 15.00 21.22
N LYS A 408 -6.61 15.05 19.98
CA LYS A 408 -8.03 14.90 19.65
C LYS A 408 -8.38 13.60 18.92
N GLY A 409 -7.40 12.96 18.31
CA GLY A 409 -7.63 11.71 17.59
C GLY A 409 -6.44 11.22 16.79
N ILE A 410 -6.58 9.98 16.30
CA ILE A 410 -5.63 9.32 15.43
C ILE A 410 -6.31 8.80 14.16
N ALA A 411 -5.59 8.81 13.03
CA ALA A 411 -6.03 8.17 11.80
C ALA A 411 -4.89 7.37 11.16
N ILE A 412 -5.12 6.08 10.87
CA ILE A 412 -4.06 5.17 10.42
C ILE A 412 -4.47 4.49 9.11
N GLY A 413 -3.65 4.67 8.09
CA GLY A 413 -3.84 4.11 6.75
C GLY A 413 -3.19 2.74 6.58
N ASN A 414 -3.91 1.79 5.99
CA ASN A 414 -3.41 0.45 5.66
C ASN A 414 -2.60 -0.15 6.82
N ALA A 415 -3.23 -0.10 8.00
CA ALA A 415 -2.57 -0.20 9.30
C ALA A 415 -2.22 -1.65 9.66
N TRP A 416 -0.92 -1.94 9.79
CA TRP A 416 -0.47 -3.20 10.37
C TRP A 416 -0.57 -3.09 11.90
N ILE A 417 -1.57 -3.75 12.50
CA ILE A 417 -1.93 -3.56 13.92
C ILE A 417 -2.02 -4.87 14.72
N ASP A 418 -1.97 -6.01 14.02
CA ASP A 418 -1.98 -7.35 14.59
C ASP A 418 -1.37 -8.33 13.58
N ASP A 419 -0.23 -8.92 13.90
CA ASP A 419 0.51 -9.76 12.96
C ASP A 419 -0.29 -10.95 12.43
N ALA A 420 -0.84 -11.76 13.33
CA ALA A 420 -1.48 -13.01 12.98
C ALA A 420 -2.77 -12.76 12.19
N ILE A 421 -3.59 -11.83 12.67
CA ILE A 421 -4.86 -11.49 12.03
C ILE A 421 -4.64 -10.76 10.71
N CYS A 422 -3.66 -9.85 10.64
CA CYS A 422 -3.36 -9.15 9.39
C CYS A 422 -2.78 -10.11 8.35
N MET A 423 -1.96 -11.10 8.74
CA MET A 423 -1.49 -12.15 7.83
C MET A 423 -2.63 -13.00 7.29
N LYS A 424 -3.56 -13.44 8.14
CA LYS A 424 -4.75 -14.18 7.68
C LYS A 424 -5.55 -13.36 6.66
N GLY A 425 -5.82 -12.09 6.97
CA GLY A 425 -6.54 -11.17 6.09
C GLY A 425 -5.85 -11.00 4.74
N MET A 426 -4.51 -10.94 4.73
CA MET A 426 -3.71 -10.79 3.51
C MET A 426 -3.90 -11.98 2.57
N PHE A 427 -3.74 -13.22 3.05
CA PHE A 427 -3.89 -14.40 2.18
C PHE A 427 -5.34 -14.66 1.74
N ASP A 428 -6.33 -14.34 2.58
CA ASP A 428 -7.74 -14.36 2.16
C ASP A 428 -8.01 -13.34 1.04
N TYR A 429 -7.40 -12.16 1.11
CA TYR A 429 -7.49 -11.15 0.06
C TYR A 429 -6.84 -11.63 -1.25
N LEU A 430 -5.62 -12.14 -1.19
CA LEU A 430 -4.92 -12.68 -2.35
C LEU A 430 -5.73 -13.81 -3.02
N TRP A 431 -6.34 -14.70 -2.24
CA TRP A 431 -7.20 -15.77 -2.78
C TRP A 431 -8.47 -15.23 -3.46
N THR A 432 -9.16 -14.28 -2.83
CA THR A 432 -10.40 -13.68 -3.36
C THR A 432 -10.18 -12.86 -4.63
N HIS A 433 -8.96 -12.37 -4.87
CA HIS A 433 -8.59 -11.59 -6.07
C HIS A 433 -7.84 -12.42 -7.14
N ALA A 434 -7.93 -13.75 -7.08
CA ALA A 434 -7.28 -14.70 -7.98
C ALA A 434 -5.74 -14.78 -7.89
N LEU A 435 -5.09 -14.15 -6.94
CA LEU A 435 -3.63 -14.23 -6.83
C LEU A 435 -3.17 -15.56 -6.24
N ASN A 436 -4.01 -16.22 -5.44
CA ASN A 436 -3.73 -17.52 -4.84
C ASN A 436 -4.75 -18.59 -5.24
N SER A 437 -4.27 -19.82 -5.31
CA SER A 437 -5.05 -21.00 -5.63
C SER A 437 -5.94 -21.45 -4.46
N ASP A 438 -6.95 -22.25 -4.76
CA ASP A 438 -7.80 -22.85 -3.73
C ASP A 438 -6.99 -23.83 -2.87
N GLU A 439 -6.05 -24.57 -3.46
CA GLU A 439 -5.10 -25.44 -2.73
C GLU A 439 -4.26 -24.65 -1.72
N THR A 440 -3.73 -23.49 -2.12
CA THR A 440 -2.97 -22.62 -1.22
C THR A 440 -3.86 -22.11 -0.09
N ASN A 441 -5.07 -21.62 -0.39
CA ASN A 441 -5.96 -21.09 0.63
C ASN A 441 -6.41 -22.18 1.63
N GLU A 442 -6.77 -23.37 1.14
CA GLU A 442 -7.12 -24.52 1.98
C GLU A 442 -5.92 -24.96 2.83
N GLY A 443 -4.72 -25.03 2.26
CA GLY A 443 -3.50 -25.35 2.97
C GLY A 443 -3.19 -24.35 4.08
N ILE A 444 -3.29 -23.05 3.81
CA ILE A 444 -3.10 -21.99 4.82
C ILE A 444 -4.14 -22.14 5.93
N ASN A 445 -5.43 -22.26 5.61
CA ASN A 445 -6.49 -22.38 6.60
C ASN A 445 -6.40 -23.67 7.44
N LYS A 446 -5.83 -24.74 6.89
CA LYS A 446 -5.66 -26.02 7.57
C LYS A 446 -4.43 -26.06 8.48
N TYR A 447 -3.30 -25.53 8.02
CA TYR A 447 -2.01 -25.71 8.67
C TYR A 447 -1.52 -24.48 9.44
N CYS A 448 -1.97 -23.27 9.08
CA CYS A 448 -1.59 -22.05 9.78
C CYS A 448 -2.57 -21.75 10.91
N ASN A 449 -2.04 -21.55 12.11
CA ASN A 449 -2.81 -21.10 13.26
C ASN A 449 -2.65 -19.57 13.42
N PHE A 450 -3.76 -18.84 13.24
CA PHE A 450 -3.81 -17.38 13.39
C PHE A 450 -4.51 -16.96 14.70
N VAL A 451 -4.79 -17.91 15.60
CA VAL A 451 -5.47 -17.67 16.89
C VAL A 451 -4.46 -17.49 18.02
N SER A 452 -3.33 -18.21 17.99
CA SER A 452 -2.24 -18.02 18.94
C SER A 452 -1.09 -17.28 18.27
N GLU A 453 -0.71 -16.15 18.86
CA GLU A 453 0.41 -15.30 18.44
C GLU A 453 1.74 -16.10 18.30
N ASP A 454 1.84 -17.22 19.02
CA ASP A 454 2.98 -18.13 19.10
C ASP A 454 3.31 -18.93 17.83
N SER A 455 2.44 -18.95 16.81
CA SER A 455 2.48 -19.99 15.76
C SER A 455 2.77 -19.54 14.34
N VAL A 456 2.79 -18.23 14.07
CA VAL A 456 3.09 -17.69 12.73
C VAL A 456 4.60 -17.48 12.50
N SER A 457 5.39 -17.48 13.59
CA SER A 457 6.81 -17.10 13.61
C SER A 457 7.78 -18.23 13.99
N LYS A 458 7.29 -19.44 14.27
CA LYS A 458 8.15 -20.58 14.60
C LYS A 458 8.87 -21.09 13.35
N LYS A 459 10.07 -20.55 13.07
CA LYS A 459 11.06 -21.27 12.27
C LYS A 459 11.53 -22.49 13.06
N GLY A 460 10.91 -23.64 12.80
CA GLY A 460 11.55 -24.94 13.06
C GLY A 460 11.41 -25.53 14.47
N ASP A 461 10.34 -25.23 15.21
CA ASP A 461 9.86 -26.25 16.15
C ASP A 461 9.30 -27.36 15.27
N GLY A 462 9.94 -28.53 15.26
CA GLY A 462 9.78 -29.59 14.25
C GLY A 462 8.41 -30.29 14.21
N ASP A 463 7.30 -29.59 14.47
CA ASP A 463 5.96 -30.08 14.16
C ASP A 463 5.64 -29.92 12.65
N ASP A 464 4.88 -30.88 12.13
CA ASP A 464 4.56 -30.94 10.70
C ASP A 464 3.70 -29.74 10.26
N ASN A 465 2.80 -29.25 11.12
CA ASN A 465 1.87 -28.17 10.79
C ASN A 465 2.58 -26.84 10.52
N THR A 466 3.58 -26.48 11.31
CA THR A 466 4.37 -25.26 11.15
C THR A 466 5.16 -25.28 9.84
N ILE A 467 5.74 -26.46 9.50
CA ILE A 467 6.43 -26.68 8.23
C ILE A 467 5.46 -26.56 7.05
N GLN A 468 4.28 -27.20 7.13
CA GLN A 468 3.26 -27.10 6.09
C GLN A 468 2.74 -25.66 5.95
N CYS A 469 2.50 -24.95 7.05
CA CYS A 469 2.08 -23.55 7.01
C CYS A 469 3.11 -22.70 6.26
N GLY A 470 4.39 -22.76 6.65
CA GLY A 470 5.47 -22.05 5.96
C GLY A 470 5.55 -22.38 4.47
N LYS A 471 5.34 -23.65 4.10
CA LYS A 471 5.27 -24.09 2.70
C LYS A 471 4.12 -23.42 1.94
N TYR A 472 2.90 -23.41 2.46
CA TYR A 472 1.76 -22.80 1.78
C TYR A 472 1.81 -21.27 1.76
N LEU A 473 2.34 -20.62 2.80
CA LEU A 473 2.62 -19.18 2.77
C LEU A 473 3.62 -18.83 1.66
N CYS A 474 4.72 -19.60 1.55
CA CYS A 474 5.69 -19.45 0.47
C CYS A 474 5.09 -19.73 -0.91
N GLN A 475 4.19 -20.71 -1.01
CA GLN A 475 3.46 -20.99 -2.24
C GLN A 475 2.59 -19.81 -2.65
N GLY A 476 1.83 -19.20 -1.73
CA GLY A 476 1.01 -18.03 -2.01
C GLY A 476 1.82 -16.84 -2.53
N PHE A 477 2.99 -16.57 -1.94
CA PHE A 477 3.90 -15.52 -2.44
C PHE A 477 4.50 -15.86 -3.82
N ARG A 478 4.62 -17.14 -4.19
CA ARG A 478 5.06 -17.53 -5.55
C ARG A 478 3.94 -17.42 -6.56
N GLU A 479 2.73 -17.81 -6.16
CA GLU A 479 1.55 -17.84 -7.01
C GLU A 479 1.19 -16.44 -7.52
N MET A 480 1.30 -15.39 -6.68
CA MET A 480 1.00 -14.01 -7.09
C MET A 480 1.83 -13.53 -8.29
N GLY A 481 3.01 -14.10 -8.54
CA GLY A 481 3.92 -13.65 -9.58
C GLY A 481 4.54 -12.28 -9.29
N PHE A 482 5.10 -11.64 -10.33
CA PHE A 482 5.77 -10.34 -10.19
C PHE A 482 4.79 -9.19 -10.41
N ILE A 483 4.14 -8.76 -9.33
CA ILE A 483 3.23 -7.60 -9.27
C ILE A 483 3.60 -6.67 -8.11
N ASP A 484 2.97 -5.50 -8.02
CA ASP A 484 3.15 -4.60 -6.89
C ASP A 484 2.17 -5.03 -5.80
N LEU A 485 2.69 -5.29 -4.59
CA LEU A 485 1.81 -5.67 -3.48
C LEU A 485 1.17 -4.44 -2.83
N TYR A 486 1.68 -3.23 -3.08
CA TYR A 486 1.00 -2.01 -2.64
C TYR A 486 -0.25 -1.70 -3.43
N ASP A 487 -0.36 -2.17 -4.66
CA ASP A 487 -1.59 -2.13 -5.44
C ASP A 487 -1.55 -3.27 -6.46
N ILE A 488 -2.40 -4.27 -6.26
CA ILE A 488 -2.40 -5.50 -7.07
C ILE A 488 -2.71 -5.26 -8.57
N TYR A 489 -3.23 -4.08 -8.92
CA TYR A 489 -3.54 -3.67 -10.27
C TYR A 489 -2.54 -2.69 -10.87
N ALA A 490 -1.74 -1.99 -10.03
CA ALA A 490 -0.76 -1.03 -10.50
C ALA A 490 0.31 -1.64 -11.43
N PRO A 491 0.81 -0.87 -12.40
CA PRO A 491 1.92 -1.29 -13.23
C PRO A 491 3.23 -1.30 -12.42
N GLN A 492 4.19 -2.10 -12.87
CA GLN A 492 5.54 -2.07 -12.33
C GLN A 492 6.31 -0.83 -12.82
N CYS A 493 7.22 -0.31 -11.99
CA CYS A 493 8.12 0.75 -12.45
C CYS A 493 9.06 0.23 -13.54
N ASN A 494 8.99 0.85 -14.72
CA ASN A 494 9.93 0.64 -15.80
C ASN A 494 10.86 1.85 -15.97
N LEU A 495 12.02 1.80 -15.31
CA LEU A 495 13.00 2.90 -15.34
C LEU A 495 13.48 3.24 -16.76
N SER A 496 13.55 2.26 -17.66
CA SER A 496 14.01 2.45 -19.04
C SER A 496 12.99 3.20 -19.91
N ALA A 497 11.73 3.25 -19.50
CA ALA A 497 10.66 3.96 -20.20
C ALA A 497 10.47 5.42 -19.73
N ILE A 498 11.24 5.87 -18.73
CA ILE A 498 11.14 7.23 -18.20
C ILE A 498 11.64 8.22 -19.25
N LYS A 499 10.72 9.03 -19.78
CA LYS A 499 11.05 10.17 -20.66
C LYS A 499 11.36 11.41 -19.81
N PRO A 500 12.58 11.97 -19.88
CA PRO A 500 12.91 13.22 -19.20
C PRO A 500 11.99 14.35 -19.67
N GLY A 501 11.52 15.20 -18.74
CA GLY A 501 10.78 16.42 -19.06
C GLY A 501 9.25 16.29 -19.24
N SER A 502 8.65 15.12 -18.94
CA SER A 502 7.19 15.05 -18.79
C SER A 502 6.79 15.48 -17.38
N ASN A 503 5.84 16.41 -17.28
CA ASN A 503 5.26 16.84 -16.00
C ASN A 503 4.55 15.66 -15.34
N GLY A 504 4.62 15.59 -14.01
CA GLY A 504 3.79 14.67 -13.24
C GLY A 504 2.30 14.98 -13.37
N ASN A 505 1.46 13.99 -13.15
CA ASN A 505 0.01 14.16 -13.03
C ASN A 505 -0.41 13.62 -11.68
N ILE A 506 -0.96 14.48 -10.82
CA ILE A 506 -1.35 14.11 -9.46
C ILE A 506 -2.41 13.01 -9.43
N MET A 507 -3.29 12.95 -10.43
CA MET A 507 -4.38 11.97 -10.50
C MET A 507 -3.93 10.59 -11.00
N ASN A 508 -2.75 10.50 -11.62
CA ASN A 508 -2.23 9.25 -12.16
C ASN A 508 -1.06 8.78 -11.30
N PHE A 509 -1.23 7.64 -10.65
CA PHE A 509 -0.17 7.02 -9.88
C PHE A 509 1.07 6.75 -10.75
N ASP A 510 2.25 7.17 -10.28
CA ASP A 510 3.54 6.89 -10.90
C ASP A 510 4.29 5.84 -10.07
N PRO A 511 4.45 4.59 -10.57
CA PRO A 511 5.15 3.53 -9.84
C PRO A 511 6.64 3.82 -9.65
N CYS A 512 7.22 4.78 -10.39
CA CYS A 512 8.62 5.17 -10.29
C CYS A 512 8.87 6.38 -9.38
N SER A 513 7.82 6.98 -8.82
CA SER A 513 7.87 8.18 -7.95
C SER A 513 8.95 8.11 -6.85
N GLY A 514 9.10 6.98 -6.17
CA GLY A 514 10.13 6.78 -5.15
C GLY A 514 11.57 6.98 -5.64
N PHE A 515 11.87 6.66 -6.91
CA PHE A 515 13.18 6.91 -7.50
C PHE A 515 13.40 8.39 -7.78
N HIS A 516 12.37 9.11 -8.22
CA HIS A 516 12.42 10.54 -8.46
C HIS A 516 12.67 11.31 -7.16
N VAL A 517 11.93 10.96 -6.10
CA VAL A 517 12.12 11.51 -4.75
C VAL A 517 13.54 11.28 -4.26
N LYS A 518 14.05 10.04 -4.39
CA LYS A 518 15.43 9.73 -3.99
C LYS A 518 16.45 10.59 -4.74
N SER A 519 16.28 10.79 -6.04
CA SER A 519 17.16 11.67 -6.82
C SER A 519 17.11 13.11 -6.32
N TYR A 520 15.92 13.64 -6.05
CA TYR A 520 15.72 15.02 -5.63
C TYR A 520 16.30 15.30 -4.23
N LEU A 521 16.00 14.45 -3.24
CA LEU A 521 16.48 14.62 -1.86
C LEU A 521 17.99 14.39 -1.70
N ASN A 522 18.66 13.80 -2.69
CA ASN A 522 20.12 13.67 -2.72
C ASN A 522 20.82 14.85 -3.43
N LEU A 523 20.10 15.86 -3.92
CA LEU A 523 20.73 17.07 -4.45
C LEU A 523 21.28 17.93 -3.29
N ALA A 524 22.55 18.33 -3.35
CA ALA A 524 23.19 19.12 -2.30
C ALA A 524 22.42 20.41 -1.97
N LYS A 525 21.95 21.13 -2.99
CA LYS A 525 21.12 22.34 -2.81
C LYS A 525 19.78 22.07 -2.12
N VAL A 526 19.22 20.87 -2.27
CA VAL A 526 17.95 20.48 -1.65
C VAL A 526 18.19 20.19 -0.17
N GLN A 527 19.24 19.42 0.16
CA GLN A 527 19.62 19.18 1.56
C GLN A 527 19.96 20.49 2.28
N ALA A 528 20.69 21.39 1.63
CA ALA A 528 21.00 22.71 2.17
C ALA A 528 19.73 23.54 2.42
N ALA A 529 18.75 23.53 1.51
CA ALA A 529 17.49 24.24 1.68
C ALA A 529 16.61 23.66 2.80
N PHE A 530 16.73 22.36 3.06
CA PHE A 530 16.10 21.67 4.19
C PHE A 530 16.86 21.82 5.51
N HIS A 531 18.00 22.53 5.52
CA HIS A 531 18.90 22.61 6.67
C HIS A 531 19.38 21.23 7.14
N ALA A 532 19.40 20.25 6.24
CA ALA A 532 19.81 18.88 6.51
C ALA A 532 21.34 18.75 6.46
N LYS A 533 21.90 17.89 7.32
CA LYS A 533 23.31 17.51 7.22
C LYS A 533 23.54 16.75 5.92
N ALA A 534 24.64 17.05 5.23
CA ALA A 534 25.00 16.40 3.97
C ALA A 534 25.11 14.88 4.16
N THR A 535 24.23 14.12 3.51
CA THR A 535 24.18 12.66 3.63
C THR A 535 23.65 12.00 2.35
N LYS A 536 23.81 10.68 2.27
CA LYS A 536 23.20 9.87 1.20
C LYS A 536 21.81 9.43 1.64
N TRP A 537 20.82 10.27 1.39
CA TRP A 537 19.44 10.01 1.77
C TRP A 537 18.87 8.76 1.07
N SER A 538 18.05 8.01 1.79
CA SER A 538 17.31 6.87 1.26
C SER A 538 15.90 6.80 1.84
N GLY A 539 14.95 6.25 1.07
CA GLY A 539 13.55 6.19 1.48
C GLY A 539 13.30 5.34 2.72
N CYS A 540 14.05 4.25 2.90
CA CYS A 540 14.02 3.46 4.12
C CYS A 540 15.43 3.00 4.50
N SER A 541 15.69 2.98 5.80
CA SER A 541 16.95 2.55 6.39
C SER A 541 16.79 1.18 7.06
N SER A 542 17.86 0.39 7.07
CA SER A 542 17.88 -0.83 7.90
C SER A 542 18.22 -0.42 9.32
N VAL A 543 17.25 -0.60 10.22
CA VAL A 543 17.39 -0.31 11.65
C VAL A 543 17.29 -1.62 12.43
N GLY A 544 18.14 -1.82 13.44
CA GLY A 544 18.11 -3.01 14.29
C GLY A 544 16.94 -2.93 15.25
N TRP A 545 15.82 -3.53 14.86
CA TRP A 545 14.56 -3.50 15.59
C TRP A 545 14.53 -4.56 16.71
N THR A 546 14.59 -4.15 17.97
CA THR A 546 14.74 -5.03 19.13
C THR A 546 13.45 -5.30 19.89
N ASP A 547 12.46 -4.43 19.76
CA ASP A 547 11.15 -4.58 20.41
C ASP A 547 10.03 -4.15 19.46
N SER A 548 8.97 -4.96 19.42
CA SER A 548 7.91 -4.88 18.43
C SER A 548 6.78 -5.82 18.85
N PRO A 549 5.83 -5.37 19.70
CA PRO A 549 4.68 -6.18 20.08
C PRO A 549 3.96 -6.73 18.84
N MET A 550 3.36 -7.92 18.96
CA MET A 550 2.64 -8.56 17.85
C MET A 550 1.29 -7.90 17.56
N SER A 551 0.71 -7.25 18.57
CA SER A 551 -0.58 -6.58 18.49
C SER A 551 -0.53 -5.25 19.25
N VAL A 552 -1.22 -4.25 18.71
CA VAL A 552 -1.48 -2.96 19.37
C VAL A 552 -2.98 -2.69 19.55
N LEU A 553 -3.79 -3.74 19.40
CA LEU A 553 -5.22 -3.70 19.63
C LEU A 553 -5.62 -3.28 21.07
N PRO A 554 -4.88 -3.67 22.13
CA PRO A 554 -5.15 -3.17 23.48
C PRO A 554 -5.04 -1.64 23.58
N GLU A 555 -4.03 -1.04 22.97
CA GLU A 555 -3.83 0.41 22.93
C GLU A 555 -4.97 1.07 22.17
N ILE A 556 -5.33 0.55 21.00
CA ILE A 556 -6.46 1.04 20.20
C ILE A 556 -7.77 1.00 21.00
N ARG A 557 -8.03 -0.07 21.76
CA ARG A 557 -9.21 -0.20 22.63
C ARG A 557 -9.23 0.83 23.76
N ASN A 558 -8.08 1.16 24.34
CA ASN A 558 -7.99 2.18 25.38
C ASN A 558 -8.20 3.58 24.79
N LEU A 559 -7.53 3.87 23.66
CA LEU A 559 -7.64 5.15 22.96
C LEU A 559 -9.05 5.45 22.49
N SER A 560 -9.80 4.45 22.01
CA SER A 560 -11.17 4.64 21.52
C SER A 560 -12.17 5.10 22.59
N ARG A 561 -11.78 5.04 23.88
CA ARG A 561 -12.58 5.57 25.00
C ARG A 561 -12.30 7.04 25.30
N GLU A 562 -11.16 7.57 24.86
CA GLU A 562 -10.70 8.91 25.22
C GLU A 562 -10.61 9.86 24.01
N ILE A 563 -10.26 9.34 22.83
CA ILE A 563 -10.06 10.11 21.61
C ILE A 563 -10.70 9.43 20.41
N ARG A 564 -10.81 10.16 19.29
CA ARG A 564 -11.29 9.60 18.03
C ARG A 564 -10.24 8.68 17.41
N VAL A 565 -10.62 7.47 17.02
CA VAL A 565 -9.74 6.53 16.32
C VAL A 565 -10.31 6.20 14.94
N TRP A 566 -9.55 6.48 13.89
CA TRP A 566 -9.91 6.11 12.52
C TRP A 566 -8.88 5.14 11.95
N ILE A 567 -9.36 4.07 11.34
CA ILE A 567 -8.56 3.16 10.53
C ILE A 567 -9.10 3.28 9.12
N TYR A 568 -8.22 3.44 8.13
CA TYR A 568 -8.62 3.48 6.74
C TYR A 568 -7.75 2.57 5.88
N SER A 569 -8.32 2.02 4.82
CA SER A 569 -7.58 1.13 3.91
C SER A 569 -7.94 1.40 2.46
N GLY A 570 -6.92 1.50 1.61
CA GLY A 570 -7.10 1.33 0.18
C GLY A 570 -7.59 -0.09 -0.17
N ASP A 571 -8.58 -0.20 -1.05
CA ASP A 571 -9.18 -1.49 -1.41
C ASP A 571 -8.41 -2.32 -2.45
N THR A 572 -7.34 -1.76 -3.04
CA THR A 572 -6.41 -2.47 -3.93
C THR A 572 -5.08 -2.83 -3.28
N ASP A 573 -4.86 -2.45 -2.01
CA ASP A 573 -3.65 -2.82 -1.26
C ASP A 573 -3.61 -4.32 -0.98
N GLY A 574 -2.61 -5.01 -1.51
CA GLY A 574 -2.38 -6.43 -1.25
C GLY A 574 -1.56 -6.70 0.00
N ARG A 575 -0.89 -5.71 0.61
CA ARG A 575 -0.01 -5.91 1.77
C ARG A 575 -0.76 -5.85 3.10
N VAL A 576 -1.60 -4.82 3.26
CA VAL A 576 -2.46 -4.62 4.42
C VAL A 576 -3.89 -4.33 3.94
N PRO A 577 -4.51 -5.33 3.28
CA PRO A 577 -5.81 -5.16 2.65
C PRO A 577 -6.92 -4.81 3.63
N VAL A 578 -8.04 -4.35 3.07
CA VAL A 578 -9.32 -4.14 3.79
C VAL A 578 -9.69 -5.34 4.67
N THR A 579 -9.44 -6.57 4.22
CA THR A 579 -9.70 -7.80 4.98
C THR A 579 -8.88 -7.87 6.27
N SER A 580 -7.60 -7.51 6.24
CA SER A 580 -6.71 -7.46 7.41
C SER A 580 -7.26 -6.48 8.46
N SER A 581 -7.58 -5.25 8.04
CA SER A 581 -8.15 -4.24 8.95
C SER A 581 -9.51 -4.67 9.50
N ARG A 582 -10.39 -5.23 8.67
CA ARG A 582 -11.72 -5.72 9.12
C ARG A 582 -11.61 -6.84 10.14
N TYR A 583 -10.70 -7.80 9.93
CA TYR A 583 -10.52 -8.88 10.89
C TYR A 583 -9.93 -8.37 12.20
N ALA A 584 -8.93 -7.48 12.14
CA ALA A 584 -8.31 -6.91 13.34
C ALA A 584 -9.29 -6.02 14.14
N ILE A 585 -10.15 -5.25 13.48
CA ILE A 585 -11.18 -4.46 14.19
C ILE A 585 -12.25 -5.37 14.81
N LYS A 586 -12.58 -6.49 14.15
CA LYS A 586 -13.56 -7.45 14.66
C LYS A 586 -13.17 -8.04 16.02
N THR A 587 -11.88 -8.26 16.28
CA THR A 587 -11.40 -8.80 17.57
C THR A 587 -11.56 -7.80 18.73
N LEU A 588 -11.76 -6.50 18.44
CA LEU A 588 -12.05 -5.51 19.47
C LEU A 588 -13.45 -5.67 20.06
N GLU A 589 -14.37 -6.34 19.36
CA GLU A 589 -15.76 -6.60 19.78
C GLU A 589 -16.54 -5.31 20.10
N LEU A 590 -16.26 -4.24 19.36
CA LEU A 590 -16.93 -2.95 19.54
C LEU A 590 -18.35 -2.97 18.94
N PRO A 591 -19.35 -2.39 19.63
CA PRO A 591 -20.69 -2.22 19.08
C PRO A 591 -20.69 -1.34 17.83
N VAL A 592 -21.49 -1.70 16.82
CA VAL A 592 -21.73 -0.86 15.63
C VAL A 592 -22.72 0.24 15.98
N GLU A 593 -22.32 1.50 15.81
CA GLU A 593 -23.16 2.69 16.01
C GLU A 593 -23.69 3.25 14.69
N THR A 594 -22.94 3.08 13.61
CA THR A 594 -23.37 3.44 12.25
C THR A 594 -23.07 2.27 11.31
N ALA A 595 -24.12 1.72 10.71
CA ALA A 595 -24.02 0.58 9.81
C ALA A 595 -23.11 0.88 8.59
N TRP A 596 -22.53 -0.18 8.04
CA TRP A 596 -21.73 -0.12 6.83
C TRP A 596 -22.52 0.53 5.69
N ARG A 597 -21.99 1.61 5.13
CA ARG A 597 -22.61 2.34 4.02
C ARG A 597 -21.56 2.89 3.05
N PRO A 598 -21.91 3.17 1.79
CA PRO A 598 -21.02 3.93 0.91
C PRO A 598 -20.82 5.35 1.44
N TRP A 599 -19.73 5.96 1.00
CA TRP A 599 -19.53 7.41 1.08
C TRP A 599 -19.06 7.95 -0.28
N TYR A 600 -19.25 9.25 -0.50
CA TYR A 600 -19.12 9.85 -1.82
C TYR A 600 -18.03 10.94 -1.88
N SER A 601 -17.36 11.03 -3.02
CA SER A 601 -16.41 12.07 -3.40
C SER A 601 -16.66 12.42 -4.86
N ASN A 602 -16.93 13.69 -5.15
CA ASN A 602 -17.21 14.17 -6.51
C ASN A 602 -18.28 13.33 -7.25
N SER A 603 -19.38 13.04 -6.56
CA SER A 603 -20.53 12.27 -7.07
C SER A 603 -20.28 10.80 -7.39
N GLU A 604 -19.10 10.27 -7.09
CA GLU A 604 -18.84 8.83 -7.15
C GLU A 604 -18.67 8.26 -5.75
N VAL A 605 -18.90 6.95 -5.62
CA VAL A 605 -18.53 6.23 -4.39
C VAL A 605 -17.02 6.39 -4.17
N GLY A 606 -16.66 7.09 -3.10
CA GLY A 606 -15.28 7.27 -2.64
C GLY A 606 -14.77 6.05 -1.87
N GLY A 607 -15.69 5.26 -1.30
CA GLY A 607 -15.43 4.04 -0.56
C GLY A 607 -16.62 3.68 0.33
N TYR A 608 -16.36 2.95 1.40
CA TYR A 608 -17.38 2.55 2.38
C TYR A 608 -16.93 2.84 3.81
N VAL A 609 -17.87 3.13 4.70
CA VAL A 609 -17.59 3.49 6.08
C VAL A 609 -18.51 2.74 7.05
N VAL A 610 -17.98 2.38 8.20
CA VAL A 610 -18.72 1.87 9.36
C VAL A 610 -18.23 2.58 10.62
N GLY A 611 -19.17 2.97 11.47
CA GLY A 611 -18.89 3.57 12.77
C GLY A 611 -19.12 2.54 13.87
N TYR A 612 -18.07 2.21 14.62
CA TYR A 612 -18.15 1.49 15.89
C TYR A 612 -18.05 2.47 17.04
N LYS A 613 -18.41 2.04 18.25
CA LYS A 613 -18.21 2.83 19.47
C LYS A 613 -16.73 3.21 19.64
N GLY A 614 -16.42 4.48 19.40
CA GLY A 614 -15.08 5.05 19.51
C GLY A 614 -14.10 4.79 18.35
N VAL A 615 -14.46 3.94 17.37
CA VAL A 615 -13.61 3.58 16.23
C VAL A 615 -14.39 3.70 14.92
N VAL A 616 -13.82 4.39 13.94
CA VAL A 616 -14.35 4.43 12.56
C VAL A 616 -13.44 3.62 11.65
N PHE A 617 -14.03 2.79 10.79
CA PHE A 617 -13.33 2.14 9.70
C PHE A 617 -13.86 2.63 8.36
N THR A 618 -12.97 3.03 7.45
CA THR A 618 -13.35 3.47 6.10
C THR A 618 -12.43 2.89 5.03
N THR A 619 -12.99 2.47 3.90
CA THR A 619 -12.21 2.12 2.72
C THR A 619 -12.08 3.32 1.80
N VAL A 620 -11.04 3.31 0.95
CA VAL A 620 -10.89 4.25 -0.16
C VAL A 620 -10.82 3.46 -1.46
N ARG A 621 -11.82 3.68 -2.32
CA ARG A 621 -12.02 2.93 -3.57
C ARG A 621 -10.90 3.23 -4.57
N GLY A 622 -10.33 2.19 -5.16
CA GLY A 622 -9.26 2.27 -6.16
C GLY A 622 -7.93 2.77 -5.61
N ALA A 623 -7.72 2.69 -4.29
CA ALA A 623 -6.48 3.12 -3.65
C ALA A 623 -5.67 1.90 -3.21
N GLY A 624 -4.35 1.95 -3.46
CA GLY A 624 -3.39 1.02 -2.89
C GLY A 624 -2.98 1.40 -1.47
N HIS A 625 -1.79 0.95 -1.08
CA HIS A 625 -1.24 1.09 0.27
C HIS A 625 -1.03 2.56 0.68
N THR A 626 -0.43 3.36 -0.20
CA THR A 626 -0.20 4.79 -0.01
C THR A 626 -1.40 5.59 -0.50
N VAL A 627 -2.53 5.48 0.20
CA VAL A 627 -3.86 5.98 -0.23
C VAL A 627 -3.82 7.39 -0.86
N PRO A 628 -3.15 8.41 -0.28
CA PRO A 628 -3.10 9.75 -0.87
C PRO A 628 -2.34 9.84 -2.21
N SER A 629 -1.51 8.86 -2.55
CA SER A 629 -0.83 8.78 -3.85
C SER A 629 -1.72 8.23 -4.95
N TYR A 630 -2.54 7.23 -4.61
CA TYR A 630 -3.40 6.55 -5.57
C TYR A 630 -4.70 7.30 -5.81
N GLN A 631 -5.30 7.83 -4.75
CA GLN A 631 -6.61 8.50 -4.79
C GLN A 631 -6.57 9.82 -4.01
N PRO A 632 -5.80 10.81 -4.49
CA PRO A 632 -5.51 12.05 -3.75
C PRO A 632 -6.78 12.84 -3.36
N GLU A 633 -7.74 12.99 -4.26
CA GLU A 633 -9.00 13.69 -4.00
C GLU A 633 -9.86 12.98 -2.94
N ARG A 634 -10.02 11.66 -3.06
CA ARG A 634 -10.76 10.84 -2.09
C ARG A 634 -10.08 10.86 -0.72
N ALA A 635 -8.74 10.81 -0.70
CA ALA A 635 -7.95 10.91 0.53
C ALA A 635 -8.14 12.28 1.22
N LEU A 636 -8.15 13.38 0.46
CA LEU A 636 -8.42 14.71 1.01
C LEU A 636 -9.85 14.81 1.59
N THR A 637 -10.84 14.26 0.90
CA THR A 637 -12.24 14.22 1.39
C THR A 637 -12.34 13.43 2.71
N MET A 638 -11.69 12.28 2.77
CA MET A 638 -11.66 11.44 3.96
C MET A 638 -10.98 12.14 5.16
N ILE A 639 -9.76 12.69 4.98
CA ILE A 639 -9.05 13.34 6.09
C ILE A 639 -9.77 14.61 6.57
N THR A 640 -10.40 15.36 5.66
CA THR A 640 -11.24 16.51 6.03
C THR A 640 -12.38 16.10 6.96
N SER A 641 -13.01 14.96 6.67
CA SER A 641 -14.10 14.40 7.49
C SER A 641 -13.60 14.00 8.88
N PHE A 642 -12.47 13.29 8.94
CA PHE A 642 -11.81 12.90 10.20
C PHE A 642 -11.52 14.11 11.10
N LEU A 643 -10.85 15.14 10.57
CA LEU A 643 -10.46 16.32 11.34
C LEU A 643 -11.69 17.05 11.89
N HIS A 644 -12.76 17.17 11.10
CA HIS A 644 -14.04 17.74 11.53
C HIS A 644 -14.85 16.85 12.47
N GLY A 645 -14.47 15.59 12.67
CA GLY A 645 -15.18 14.66 13.56
C GLY A 645 -16.51 14.19 13.00
N LYS A 646 -16.60 14.11 11.67
CA LYS A 646 -17.79 13.65 10.95
C LYS A 646 -17.43 12.45 10.09
N LEU A 647 -18.37 11.52 9.91
CA LEU A 647 -18.19 10.46 8.92
C LEU A 647 -18.15 11.06 7.51
N PRO A 648 -17.48 10.41 6.54
CA PRO A 648 -17.46 10.89 5.17
C PRO A 648 -18.87 10.98 4.55
N PRO A 649 -19.09 11.86 3.56
CA PRO A 649 -20.42 12.19 3.02
C PRO A 649 -21.24 10.97 2.60
N ASP A 650 -22.50 10.90 3.00
CA ASP A 650 -23.43 9.79 2.73
C ASP A 650 -24.35 10.01 1.52
N VAL A 651 -24.45 11.26 1.04
CA VAL A 651 -25.32 11.64 -0.08
C VAL A 651 -24.50 11.81 -1.36
N SER A 652 -24.91 11.12 -2.42
CA SER A 652 -24.58 11.50 -3.79
C SER A 652 -25.33 12.81 -4.09
N PRO A 653 -24.72 13.86 -4.63
CA PRO A 653 -25.43 15.12 -4.97
C PRO A 653 -26.48 14.97 -6.11
N PHE A 654 -26.95 13.74 -6.39
CA PHE A 654 -27.92 13.37 -7.42
C PHE A 654 -29.09 12.58 -6.82
#